data_AF-A0A0G1VHG6-F1
#
_entry.id   AF-A0A0G1VHG6-F1
#
_cell.length_a   1.000
_cell.length_b   1.000
_cell.length_c   1.000
_cell.angle_alpha   90.00
_cell.angle_beta   90.00
_cell.angle_gamma   90.00
#
_symmetry.space_group_name_H-M   'P 1'
#
loop_
_entity.id
_entity.type
_entity.pdbx_description
1 polymer ?
#
loop_
_entity_poly.entity_id
_entity_poly.type
_entity_poly.pdbx_seq_one_letter_code
_entity_poly.pdbx_strand_id
1 'polypeptide(L)'
;MSANLLWTYLVELKLPFENRLLIFGALIAALVLANLFHFIVKKRETWLGVTSYLKRVEASRFRLPEIKFLRWLDGAWRKLLIAEFMFLRHGNFAPYNLSIGTTLLVLTLATLFSRPYILSSSPQNGSFMLNADQTIDLEFSLPVDIAELSLNVSPETEGNWDFARTIFNIPITWRAKFYPAQSFYPESKIVIYVVGLKSLWNPATVHEQAVEFFAPKLPQVISINPSSGSQLVPVNTQVEVEYDSVIGDFVKLDFQISPKRELTVLQNGGTRQVLGFDQELEQGKSYTLVINRTPRTYETSTGKVLDVGETERIQEVKFKTVDAPLLASYSPTGEAVHPDSPIKVTFKEPMDTQSVEESFAVSPTVSGAISWEVDNRTFIFTPLDYLPKETAYQVTFKKGLKNIYGGVTAEDLKFSFTTIGKVKVTSIYPGSGTTNLDPTKTNVVVEFDQEVNHSSAQSKLSLTPAVSGSFLWDGNKLIYTTAGKLAYNQSYTVKVASGVKTVNGLDSTQAFTATFTTRSQTVELAVPQFYQNPQTQTFNCNLVATKMALAYRGISVSQEQVKAALGVGQNPNADFVDGYGVHYPPISQYLTSLGVKHTVKVGWNLTGLAQEVERGNPVILWWYNRYSQPKGTFTLSGGYTGYKGMHSEVVRGFTGSSSYPIKLLVNDPWRGQLVYDRALFLATWAYFNYTAIVVYP
;
A
#
# COMPACT_ATOMS: atom_id res chain seq x y z
N MET A 1 31.57 15.72 76.80
CA MET A 1 32.55 15.23 75.80
C MET A 1 33.81 16.06 75.95
N SER A 2 35.02 15.48 75.99
CA SER A 2 36.24 16.30 76.01
C SER A 2 36.38 17.05 74.66
N ALA A 3 37.00 18.23 74.67
CA ALA A 3 37.23 19.02 73.46
C ALA A 3 37.94 18.21 72.35
N ASN A 4 38.86 17.32 72.77
CA ASN A 4 39.56 16.39 71.88
C ASN A 4 38.58 15.40 71.23
N LEU A 5 37.75 14.70 72.01
CA LEU A 5 36.74 13.77 71.49
C LEU A 5 35.76 14.45 70.54
N LEU A 6 35.37 15.70 70.80
CA LEU A 6 34.49 16.46 69.91
C LEU A 6 35.17 16.90 68.61
N TRP A 7 36.41 17.38 68.66
CA TRP A 7 37.14 17.75 67.45
C TRP A 7 37.44 16.52 66.58
N THR A 8 37.90 15.43 67.19
CA THR A 8 38.09 14.15 66.50
C THR A 8 36.78 13.64 65.91
N TYR A 9 35.67 13.73 66.65
CA TYR A 9 34.35 13.37 66.13
C TYR A 9 33.93 14.27 64.95
N LEU A 10 34.18 15.58 64.98
CA LEU A 10 33.89 16.48 63.86
C LEU A 10 34.80 16.24 62.65
N VAL A 11 36.04 15.77 62.86
CA VAL A 11 36.98 15.32 61.81
C VAL A 11 36.51 14.00 61.21
N GLU A 12 36.05 13.04 62.02
CA GLU A 12 35.46 11.77 61.59
C GLU A 12 34.15 12.00 60.80
N LEU A 13 33.40 13.05 61.14
CA LEU A 13 32.24 13.52 60.38
C LEU A 13 32.59 14.20 59.04
N LYS A 14 33.89 14.28 58.68
CA LYS A 14 34.39 14.86 57.42
C LYS A 14 33.87 16.27 57.11
N LEU A 15 33.64 17.09 58.14
CA LEU A 15 33.14 18.45 57.94
C LEU A 15 34.23 19.36 57.33
N PRO A 16 33.86 20.35 56.49
CA PRO A 16 34.79 21.36 56.00
C PRO A 16 35.52 22.04 57.16
N PHE A 17 36.78 22.41 56.94
CA PHE A 17 37.62 23.01 57.99
C PHE A 17 36.96 24.25 58.62
N GLU A 18 36.35 25.12 57.81
CA GLU A 18 35.64 26.31 58.25
C GLU A 18 34.43 25.99 59.15
N ASN A 19 33.65 24.97 58.78
CA ASN A 19 32.47 24.55 59.52
C ASN A 19 32.86 23.94 60.87
N ARG A 20 33.96 23.17 60.91
CA ARG A 20 34.54 22.69 62.16
C ARG A 20 34.94 23.86 63.05
N LEU A 21 35.59 24.89 62.48
CA LEU A 21 35.98 26.09 63.19
C LEU A 21 34.77 26.85 63.78
N LEU A 22 33.71 27.02 62.98
CA LEU A 22 32.48 27.72 63.36
C LEU A 22 31.65 26.99 64.43
N ILE A 23 31.39 25.69 64.25
CA ILE A 23 30.61 24.86 65.20
C ILE A 23 31.33 24.84 66.55
N PHE A 24 32.64 24.69 66.52
CA PHE A 24 33.43 24.62 67.74
C PHE A 24 33.55 26.01 68.41
N GLY A 25 33.71 27.08 67.63
CA GLY A 25 33.68 28.45 68.13
C GLY A 25 32.34 28.83 68.79
N ALA A 26 31.22 28.42 68.20
CA ALA A 26 29.89 28.62 68.76
C ALA A 26 29.69 27.84 70.07
N LEU A 27 30.20 26.61 70.15
CA LEU A 27 30.15 25.80 71.37
C LEU A 27 31.01 26.40 72.50
N ILE A 28 32.18 26.95 72.18
CA ILE A 28 33.01 27.69 73.15
C ILE A 28 32.25 28.94 73.64
N ALA A 29 31.66 29.73 72.73
CA ALA A 29 30.88 30.91 73.09
C ALA A 29 29.67 30.58 73.97
N ALA A 30 28.94 29.50 73.68
CA ALA A 30 27.83 29.01 74.48
C ALA A 30 28.28 28.55 75.87
N LEU A 31 29.42 27.87 75.98
CA LEU A 31 30.02 27.48 77.27
C LEU A 31 30.43 28.71 78.10
N VAL A 32 31.00 29.73 77.46
CA VAL A 32 31.36 31.00 78.11
C VAL A 32 30.11 31.69 78.66
N LEU A 33 29.05 31.79 77.85
CA LEU A 33 27.77 32.41 78.25
C LEU A 33 27.05 31.64 79.37
N ALA A 34 26.99 30.31 79.29
CA ALA A 34 26.38 29.47 80.32
C ALA A 34 27.11 29.57 81.67
N ASN A 35 28.44 29.68 81.63
CA ASN A 35 29.26 29.83 82.83
C ASN A 35 29.17 31.25 83.43
N LEU A 36 29.06 32.29 82.58
CA LEU A 36 28.79 33.66 83.04
C LEU A 36 27.46 33.73 83.80
N PHE A 37 26.43 33.03 83.29
CA PHE A 37 25.11 32.94 83.91
C PHE A 37 25.14 32.18 85.25
N HIS A 38 25.82 31.03 85.32
CA HIS A 38 25.95 30.25 86.56
C HIS A 38 26.68 31.02 87.68
N PHE A 39 27.68 31.83 87.32
CA PHE A 39 28.41 32.64 88.28
C PHE A 39 27.56 33.79 88.85
N ILE A 40 26.80 34.49 88.00
CA ILE A 40 25.91 35.59 88.41
C ILE A 40 24.87 35.10 89.42
N VAL A 41 24.34 33.88 89.25
CA VAL A 41 23.34 33.29 90.16
C VAL A 41 23.96 32.85 91.49
N LYS A 42 25.21 32.38 91.52
CA LYS A 42 25.82 31.75 92.70
C LYS A 42 26.50 32.72 93.68
N LYS A 43 26.87 33.94 93.24
CA LYS A 43 27.50 34.95 94.12
C LYS A 43 26.79 36.30 94.06
N ARG A 44 25.58 36.36 94.61
CA ARG A 44 24.86 37.61 94.89
C ARG A 44 25.61 38.54 95.86
N GLU A 45 26.46 38.00 96.73
CA GLU A 45 27.15 38.77 97.79
C GLU A 45 28.37 39.58 97.30
N THR A 46 29.00 39.24 96.18
CA THR A 46 30.17 40.00 95.68
C THR A 46 29.81 41.32 95.00
N TRP A 47 28.54 41.54 94.62
CA TRP A 47 28.10 42.83 94.07
C TRP A 47 28.11 43.97 95.11
N LEU A 48 27.98 43.63 96.41
CA LEU A 48 28.11 44.57 97.54
C LEU A 48 29.57 44.91 97.88
N GLY A 49 30.51 44.01 97.58
CA GLY A 49 31.95 44.26 97.75
C GLY A 49 32.53 45.21 96.69
N VAL A 50 32.04 45.12 95.45
CA VAL A 50 32.51 45.96 94.32
C VAL A 50 32.12 47.43 94.50
N THR A 51 30.93 47.73 95.03
CA THR A 51 30.50 49.10 95.35
C THR A 51 31.34 49.73 96.48
N SER A 52 31.77 48.92 97.46
CA SER A 52 32.62 49.34 98.58
C SER A 52 34.08 49.59 98.19
N TYR A 53 34.55 48.98 97.09
CA TYR A 53 35.88 49.23 96.52
C TYR A 53 35.89 50.45 95.60
N LEU A 54 34.84 50.67 94.81
CA LEU A 54 34.71 51.86 93.94
C LEU A 54 34.70 53.17 94.74
N LYS A 55 34.10 53.19 95.95
CA LYS A 55 34.20 54.33 96.88
C LYS A 55 35.62 54.61 97.40
N ARG A 56 36.50 53.60 97.44
CA ARG A 56 37.91 53.77 97.87
C ARG A 56 38.83 54.20 96.72
N VAL A 57 38.50 53.83 95.49
CA VAL A 57 39.27 54.24 94.29
C VAL A 57 39.03 55.71 93.94
N GLU A 58 37.85 56.26 94.25
CA GLU A 58 37.52 57.68 94.04
C GLU A 58 38.38 58.63 94.91
N ALA A 59 38.98 58.14 96.01
CA ALA A 59 39.84 58.91 96.92
C ALA A 59 41.35 58.83 96.60
N SER A 60 41.78 58.02 95.63
CA SER A 60 43.18 57.92 95.20
C SER A 60 43.37 58.52 93.80
N ARG A 61 44.29 59.48 93.63
CA ARG A 61 44.63 60.11 92.34
C ARG A 61 45.36 59.16 91.38
N PHE A 62 44.68 58.11 90.92
CA PHE A 62 45.13 57.28 89.81
C PHE A 62 44.40 57.73 88.54
N ARG A 63 45.08 58.48 87.67
CA ARG A 63 44.56 58.78 86.32
C ARG A 63 44.96 57.66 85.38
N LEU A 64 43.97 56.95 84.85
CA LEU A 64 44.15 56.08 83.69
C LEU A 64 44.42 56.93 82.43
N PRO A 65 45.22 56.44 81.46
CA PRO A 65 45.48 57.16 80.22
C PRO A 65 44.20 57.27 79.37
N GLU A 66 44.02 58.39 78.68
CA GLU A 66 42.92 58.59 77.73
C GLU A 66 43.10 57.70 76.48
N ILE A 67 42.35 56.60 76.42
CA ILE A 67 42.21 55.76 75.21
C ILE A 67 40.94 56.20 74.47
N LYS A 68 41.10 56.86 73.31
CA LYS A 68 40.00 57.45 72.52
C LYS A 68 38.93 56.45 72.01
N PHE A 69 39.19 55.14 72.03
CA PHE A 69 38.26 54.11 71.55
C PHE A 69 37.08 53.82 72.51
N LEU A 70 37.09 54.32 73.75
CA LEU A 70 36.10 53.92 74.78
C LEU A 70 35.09 55.00 75.18
N ARG A 71 34.92 56.09 74.39
CA ARG A 71 33.97 57.17 74.71
C ARG A 71 32.48 56.86 74.45
N TRP A 72 32.15 55.79 73.72
CA TRP A 72 30.75 55.39 73.45
C TRP A 72 30.16 54.43 74.49
N LEU A 73 31.01 53.81 75.31
CA LEU A 73 30.59 52.88 76.36
C LEU A 73 30.65 53.62 77.70
N ASP A 74 29.73 54.55 77.96
CA ASP A 74 29.60 55.15 79.29
C ASP A 74 28.40 54.55 80.04
N GLY A 75 28.63 54.23 81.31
CA GLY A 75 27.69 53.51 82.16
C GLY A 75 27.94 52.00 82.21
N ALA A 76 26.93 51.20 81.86
CA ALA A 76 26.84 49.78 82.19
C ALA A 76 27.97 48.92 81.59
N TRP A 77 28.36 49.15 80.33
CA TRP A 77 29.44 48.39 79.68
C TRP A 77 30.84 48.79 80.12
N ARG A 78 31.07 50.05 80.51
CA ARG A 78 32.33 50.46 81.15
C ARG A 78 32.47 49.80 82.51
N LYS A 79 31.37 49.72 83.27
CA LYS A 79 31.31 48.95 84.52
C LYS A 79 31.48 47.45 84.27
N LEU A 80 31.01 46.93 83.13
CA LEU A 80 31.16 45.52 82.74
C LEU A 80 32.59 45.20 82.32
N LEU A 81 33.24 46.02 81.49
CA LEU A 81 34.66 45.89 81.11
C LEU A 81 35.60 46.13 82.30
N ILE A 82 35.31 47.09 83.19
CA ILE A 82 36.07 47.29 84.44
C ILE A 82 35.79 46.13 85.40
N ALA A 83 34.57 45.60 85.46
CA ALA A 83 34.27 44.39 86.22
C ALA A 83 34.98 43.17 85.65
N GLU A 84 35.11 43.06 84.31
CA GLU A 84 35.83 42.01 83.57
C GLU A 84 37.35 42.15 83.73
N PHE A 85 37.88 43.38 83.75
CA PHE A 85 39.29 43.68 83.98
C PHE A 85 39.69 43.50 85.45
N MET A 86 38.83 43.89 86.40
CA MET A 86 39.00 43.54 87.83
C MET A 86 38.77 42.05 88.08
N PHE A 87 37.88 41.41 87.31
CA PHE A 87 37.70 39.95 87.25
C PHE A 87 39.01 39.26 86.86
N LEU A 88 39.66 39.69 85.77
CA LEU A 88 40.93 39.13 85.29
C LEU A 88 42.08 39.32 86.30
N ARG A 89 42.04 40.40 87.11
CA ARG A 89 43.11 40.74 88.06
C ARG A 89 43.01 40.05 89.43
N HIS A 90 41.81 39.75 89.91
CA HIS A 90 41.61 39.21 91.27
C HIS A 90 40.75 37.94 91.35
N GLY A 91 40.11 37.52 90.27
CA GLY A 91 39.45 36.22 90.20
C GLY A 91 40.47 35.12 89.93
N ASN A 92 40.47 34.05 90.75
CA ASN A 92 41.25 32.85 90.45
C ASN A 92 40.64 32.15 89.23
N PHE A 93 41.04 32.60 88.04
CA PHE A 93 40.61 32.11 86.73
C PHE A 93 41.29 30.80 86.32
N ALA A 94 42.08 30.21 87.21
CA ALA A 94 42.83 28.99 86.94
C ALA A 94 41.98 27.90 86.26
N PRO A 95 40.77 27.52 86.71
CA PRO A 95 40.03 26.45 86.06
C PRO A 95 39.36 26.86 84.73
N TYR A 96 39.02 28.13 84.52
CA TYR A 96 38.25 28.58 83.35
C TYR A 96 39.16 29.04 82.19
N ASN A 97 40.23 29.79 82.47
CA ASN A 97 41.30 30.05 81.49
C ASN A 97 42.11 28.77 81.21
N LEU A 98 42.18 27.80 82.14
CA LEU A 98 42.54 26.42 81.75
C LEU A 98 41.50 25.88 80.78
N SER A 99 40.20 25.88 81.07
CA SER A 99 39.28 25.19 80.14
C SER A 99 39.34 25.75 78.71
N ILE A 100 39.39 27.07 78.51
CA ILE A 100 39.52 27.69 77.19
C ILE A 100 40.96 27.57 76.65
N GLY A 101 41.98 27.84 77.47
CA GLY A 101 43.40 27.77 77.09
C GLY A 101 43.88 26.35 76.82
N THR A 102 43.46 25.36 77.61
CA THR A 102 43.62 23.92 77.40
C THR A 102 42.82 23.46 76.19
N THR A 103 41.62 24.00 75.94
CA THR A 103 40.88 23.68 74.70
C THR A 103 41.57 24.25 73.46
N LEU A 104 42.03 25.50 73.50
CA LEU A 104 42.85 26.11 72.46
C LEU A 104 44.18 25.37 72.28
N LEU A 105 44.85 25.00 73.37
CA LEU A 105 46.09 24.21 73.35
C LEU A 105 45.84 22.82 72.75
N VAL A 106 44.74 22.16 73.10
CA VAL A 106 44.35 20.86 72.52
C VAL A 106 43.99 21.01 71.05
N LEU A 107 43.33 22.09 70.63
CA LEU A 107 43.07 22.40 69.22
C LEU A 107 44.37 22.63 68.47
N THR A 108 45.27 23.46 68.99
CA THR A 108 46.58 23.74 68.40
C THR A 108 47.41 22.47 68.34
N LEU A 109 47.45 21.64 69.39
CA LEU A 109 48.16 20.36 69.35
C LEU A 109 47.50 19.38 68.36
N ALA A 110 46.17 19.27 68.33
CA ALA A 110 45.47 18.38 67.40
C ALA A 110 45.66 18.80 65.93
N THR A 111 45.68 20.10 65.61
CA THR A 111 45.98 20.60 64.27
C THR A 111 47.46 20.49 63.93
N LEU A 112 48.37 20.74 64.88
CA LEU A 112 49.81 20.58 64.74
C LEU A 112 50.26 19.12 64.59
N PHE A 113 49.44 18.12 64.91
CA PHE A 113 49.82 16.70 64.78
C PHE A 113 48.96 15.91 63.77
N SER A 114 47.97 16.53 63.14
CA SER A 114 47.13 15.88 62.13
C SER A 114 47.76 15.92 60.75
N ARG A 115 47.64 14.82 59.99
CA ARG A 115 48.08 14.74 58.59
C ARG A 115 46.96 15.27 57.67
N PRO A 116 47.24 16.22 56.75
CA PRO A 116 46.25 16.63 55.76
C PRO A 116 45.95 15.47 54.81
N TYR A 117 44.73 15.42 54.29
CA TYR A 117 44.32 14.45 53.28
C TYR A 117 43.26 15.11 52.38
N ILE A 118 42.98 14.52 51.23
CA ILE A 118 41.92 14.98 50.33
C ILE A 118 40.57 14.67 50.99
N LEU A 119 39.91 15.71 51.48
CA LEU A 119 38.62 15.64 52.14
C LEU A 119 37.50 15.35 51.15
N SER A 120 37.52 16.05 50.01
CA SER A 120 36.55 15.89 48.94
C SER A 120 37.17 16.26 47.60
N SER A 121 36.57 15.75 46.52
CA SER A 121 36.91 16.12 45.15
C SER A 121 35.64 16.29 44.32
N SER A 122 35.70 17.17 43.33
CA SER A 122 34.68 17.32 42.28
C SER A 122 35.43 17.31 40.94
N PRO A 123 35.32 16.27 40.10
CA PRO A 123 34.50 15.06 40.28
C PRO A 123 34.88 14.21 41.49
N GLN A 124 33.92 13.40 41.96
CA GLN A 124 34.14 12.50 43.10
C GLN A 124 35.05 11.32 42.70
N ASN A 125 35.82 10.80 43.65
CA ASN A 125 36.67 9.64 43.42
C ASN A 125 35.83 8.43 42.92
N GLY A 126 36.21 7.87 41.78
CA GLY A 126 35.53 6.78 41.08
C GLY A 126 34.34 7.20 40.21
N SER A 127 34.01 8.50 40.11
CA SER A 127 32.88 8.99 39.32
C SER A 127 33.25 9.34 37.87
N PHE A 128 32.24 9.65 37.06
CA PHE A 128 32.42 10.27 35.75
C PHE A 128 32.28 11.80 35.85
N MET A 129 33.04 12.52 35.04
CA MET A 129 32.83 13.94 34.78
C MET A 129 31.49 14.16 34.09
N LEU A 130 30.85 15.30 34.37
CA LEU A 130 29.64 15.75 33.66
C LEU A 130 29.97 16.36 32.29
N ASN A 131 31.12 17.03 32.16
CA ASN A 131 31.60 17.53 30.88
C ASN A 131 33.11 17.35 30.76
N ALA A 132 33.63 17.27 29.54
CA ALA A 132 35.01 16.90 29.30
C ALA A 132 36.02 18.02 29.64
N ASP A 133 35.53 19.23 29.86
CA ASP A 133 36.27 20.40 30.32
C ASP A 133 35.91 20.80 31.76
N GLN A 134 35.17 19.95 32.48
CA GLN A 134 34.78 20.24 33.86
C GLN A 134 36.02 20.52 34.71
N THR A 135 35.95 21.61 35.48
CA THR A 135 37.02 21.97 36.42
C THR A 135 37.15 20.92 37.51
N ILE A 136 38.38 20.63 37.92
CA ILE A 136 38.66 19.64 38.96
C ILE A 136 38.94 20.36 40.27
N ASP A 137 38.04 20.24 41.23
CA ASP A 137 38.17 20.82 42.56
C ASP A 137 38.68 19.76 43.55
N LEU A 138 39.70 20.09 44.32
CA LEU A 138 40.18 19.31 45.45
C LEU A 138 40.02 20.14 46.73
N GLU A 139 39.43 19.56 47.76
CA GLU A 139 39.38 20.13 49.10
C GLU A 139 40.22 19.29 50.04
N PHE A 140 41.13 19.92 50.78
CA PHE A 140 41.99 19.29 51.75
C PHE A 140 41.39 19.43 53.15
N SER A 141 41.66 18.45 54.01
CA SER A 141 41.15 18.41 55.38
C SER A 141 41.79 19.45 56.30
N LEU A 142 42.92 20.04 55.91
CA LEU A 142 43.66 21.10 56.60
C LEU A 142 44.36 21.98 55.56
N PRO A 143 44.76 23.22 55.93
CA PRO A 143 45.63 24.03 55.10
C PRO A 143 46.97 23.36 54.78
N VAL A 144 47.32 23.40 53.50
CA VAL A 144 48.48 22.70 52.93
C VAL A 144 49.59 23.68 52.56
N ASP A 145 50.84 23.22 52.64
CA ASP A 145 52.00 23.97 52.17
C ASP A 145 52.09 23.90 50.64
N ILE A 146 51.72 24.98 49.95
CA ILE A 146 51.62 25.02 48.49
C ILE A 146 53.02 24.99 47.83
N ALA A 147 54.07 25.45 48.52
CA ALA A 147 55.40 25.55 47.94
C ALA A 147 56.04 24.17 47.66
N GLU A 148 55.65 23.17 48.45
CA GLU A 148 56.13 21.78 48.34
C GLU A 148 55.08 20.86 47.67
N LEU A 149 53.88 21.37 47.37
CA LEU A 149 52.78 20.61 46.79
C LEU A 149 52.89 20.56 45.25
N SER A 150 52.97 19.36 44.69
CA SER A 150 52.91 19.12 43.25
C SER A 150 51.61 18.41 42.89
N LEU A 151 50.82 19.02 42.01
CA LEU A 151 49.56 18.49 41.52
C LEU A 151 49.71 18.13 40.04
N ASN A 152 49.70 16.83 39.72
CA ASN A 152 49.91 16.33 38.37
C ASN A 152 48.65 15.64 37.85
N VAL A 153 48.24 15.98 36.63
CA VAL A 153 47.09 15.40 35.95
C VAL A 153 47.58 14.36 34.95
N SER A 154 47.03 13.15 35.01
CA SER A 154 47.27 12.06 34.07
C SER A 154 45.95 11.67 33.39
N PRO A 155 45.88 11.55 32.04
CA PRO A 155 46.94 11.85 31.08
C PRO A 155 47.38 13.32 31.13
N GLU A 156 48.57 13.63 30.63
CA GLU A 156 49.14 14.97 30.64
C GLU A 156 48.22 15.94 29.88
N THR A 157 47.55 16.82 30.64
CA THR A 157 46.60 17.81 30.12
C THR A 157 47.04 19.19 30.54
N GLU A 158 47.22 20.09 29.57
CA GLU A 158 47.52 21.49 29.84
C GLU A 158 46.37 22.17 30.58
N GLY A 159 46.70 23.04 31.53
CA GLY A 159 45.71 23.79 32.30
C GLY A 159 46.35 24.58 33.42
N ASN A 160 45.51 25.30 34.17
CA ASN A 160 45.95 26.17 35.25
C ASN A 160 45.35 25.72 36.58
N TRP A 161 46.20 25.59 37.60
CA TRP A 161 45.75 25.42 38.99
C TRP A 161 45.52 26.77 39.65
N ASP A 162 44.32 26.97 40.16
CA ASP A 162 43.95 28.08 41.03
C ASP A 162 43.82 27.59 42.46
N PHE A 163 44.48 28.28 43.39
CA PHE A 163 44.42 27.99 44.81
C PHE A 163 43.56 29.06 45.48
N ALA A 164 42.43 28.65 46.08
CA ALA A 164 41.43 29.58 46.62
C ALA A 164 42.07 30.59 47.62
N ARG A 165 41.60 31.85 47.59
CA ARG A 165 42.28 33.03 48.19
C ARG A 165 42.50 32.99 49.71
N THR A 166 43.63 33.59 50.08
CA THR A 166 44.20 33.86 51.41
C THR A 166 43.26 34.58 52.39
N ILE A 167 43.32 34.19 53.67
CA ILE A 167 42.76 34.97 54.78
C ILE A 167 43.82 36.02 55.21
N PHE A 168 43.46 37.31 55.26
CA PHE A 168 44.36 38.42 55.66
C PHE A 168 45.73 38.46 54.94
N ASN A 169 45.79 38.17 53.63
CA ASN A 169 47.02 38.06 52.83
C ASN A 169 48.01 36.96 53.28
N ILE A 170 47.58 36.00 54.09
CA ILE A 170 48.37 34.81 54.45
C ILE A 170 47.94 33.64 53.55
N PRO A 171 48.86 32.93 52.87
CA PRO A 171 48.57 31.83 51.94
C PRO A 171 48.11 30.55 52.64
N ILE A 172 47.02 30.66 53.40
CA ILE A 172 46.32 29.55 54.02
C ILE A 172 45.24 29.12 53.02
N THR A 173 45.53 28.09 52.24
CA THR A 173 44.53 27.46 51.36
C THR A 173 44.37 26.00 51.70
N TRP A 174 43.16 25.50 51.51
CA TRP A 174 42.80 24.09 51.61
C TRP A 174 41.95 23.66 50.41
N ARG A 175 42.01 24.43 49.30
CA ARG A 175 41.33 24.09 48.05
C ARG A 175 42.21 24.38 46.84
N ALA A 176 42.25 23.45 45.90
CA ALA A 176 42.91 23.59 44.62
C ALA A 176 41.91 23.30 43.50
N LYS A 177 41.87 24.15 42.48
CA LYS A 177 40.95 24.06 41.35
C LYS A 177 41.71 24.06 40.03
N PHE A 178 41.58 23.01 39.25
CA PHE A 178 42.21 22.91 37.93
C PHE A 178 41.24 23.34 36.83
N TYR A 179 41.72 24.22 35.96
CA TYR A 179 41.05 24.65 34.75
C TYR A 179 41.78 24.04 33.54
N PRO A 180 41.23 23.00 32.89
CA PRO A 180 41.86 22.39 31.73
C PRO A 180 41.81 23.36 30.53
N ALA A 181 42.95 23.53 29.84
CA ALA A 181 43.04 24.34 28.62
C ALA A 181 42.40 23.64 27.41
N GLN A 182 42.34 22.31 27.45
CA GLN A 182 41.68 21.46 26.45
C GLN A 182 40.85 20.38 27.16
N SER A 183 39.78 19.92 26.51
CA SER A 183 38.94 18.86 27.07
C SER A 183 39.64 17.50 27.10
N PHE A 184 39.32 16.71 28.11
CA PHE A 184 39.78 15.33 28.22
C PHE A 184 39.12 14.45 27.16
N TYR A 185 39.85 13.46 26.64
CA TYR A 185 39.26 12.48 25.73
C TYR A 185 38.17 11.68 26.48
N PRO A 186 36.96 11.51 25.92
CA PRO A 186 35.85 10.81 26.58
C PRO A 186 36.23 9.40 27.06
N GLU A 187 35.62 8.95 28.16
CA GLU A 187 35.85 7.63 28.80
C GLU A 187 37.30 7.34 29.26
N SER A 188 38.23 8.28 29.11
CA SER A 188 39.59 8.14 29.64
C SER A 188 39.60 8.19 31.17
N LYS A 189 40.47 7.38 31.78
CA LYS A 189 40.72 7.44 33.22
C LYS A 189 41.62 8.64 33.52
N ILE A 190 41.17 9.50 34.42
CA ILE A 190 41.90 10.67 34.88
C ILE A 190 42.39 10.41 36.31
N VAL A 191 43.67 10.66 36.55
CA VAL A 191 44.29 10.55 37.87
C VAL A 191 44.95 11.86 38.23
N ILE A 192 44.58 12.40 39.39
CA ILE A 192 45.22 13.58 39.98
C ILE A 192 46.18 13.09 41.06
N TYR A 193 47.47 13.09 40.74
CA TYR A 193 48.52 12.77 41.70
C TYR A 193 48.85 14.00 42.53
N VAL A 194 48.62 13.89 43.84
CA VAL A 194 48.93 14.90 44.84
C VAL A 194 50.19 14.47 45.57
N VAL A 195 51.32 15.04 45.16
CA VAL A 195 52.65 14.72 45.68
C VAL A 195 53.11 15.86 46.60
N GLY A 196 53.82 15.52 47.69
CA GLY A 196 54.29 16.53 48.64
C GLY A 196 53.22 17.03 49.62
N LEU A 197 52.14 16.27 49.84
CA LEU A 197 51.02 16.68 50.69
C LEU A 197 51.45 16.80 52.17
N LYS A 198 51.47 18.04 52.66
CA LYS A 198 52.04 18.43 53.95
C LYS A 198 51.23 19.59 54.57
N SER A 199 51.10 19.59 55.90
CA SER A 199 50.40 20.68 56.60
C SER A 199 51.28 21.92 56.66
N LEU A 200 50.66 23.10 56.55
CA LEU A 200 51.34 24.38 56.72
C LEU A 200 52.00 24.56 58.11
N TRP A 201 51.48 23.88 59.14
CA TRP A 201 51.92 24.09 60.54
C TRP A 201 52.71 22.92 61.15
N ASN A 202 52.79 21.78 60.47
CA ASN A 202 53.56 20.62 60.91
C ASN A 202 54.48 20.09 59.81
N PRO A 203 55.81 20.30 59.92
CA PRO A 203 56.72 19.97 58.85
C PRO A 203 57.14 18.49 58.79
N ALA A 204 56.76 17.64 59.76
CA ALA A 204 57.41 16.35 59.96
C ALA A 204 56.87 15.18 59.11
N THR A 205 55.74 15.32 58.40
CA THR A 205 55.13 14.21 57.65
C THR A 205 54.65 14.65 56.26
N VAL A 206 55.43 14.31 55.24
CA VAL A 206 55.06 14.42 53.82
C VAL A 206 54.53 13.08 53.34
N HIS A 207 53.50 13.09 52.51
CA HIS A 207 52.97 11.87 51.87
C HIS A 207 52.27 12.23 50.56
N GLU A 208 51.75 11.21 49.88
CA GLU A 208 51.12 11.34 48.57
C GLU A 208 49.72 10.75 48.62
N GLN A 209 48.82 11.30 47.81
CA GLN A 209 47.48 10.78 47.59
C GLN A 209 47.11 10.92 46.11
N ALA A 210 46.11 10.16 45.68
CA ALA A 210 45.55 10.31 44.35
C ALA A 210 44.03 10.35 44.40
N VAL A 211 43.45 11.07 43.45
CA VAL A 211 42.02 10.99 43.13
C VAL A 211 41.91 10.47 41.72
N GLU A 212 41.08 9.47 41.53
CA GLU A 212 40.81 8.86 40.23
C GLU A 212 39.36 9.10 39.85
N PHE A 213 39.11 9.47 38.61
CA PHE A 213 37.76 9.55 38.05
C PHE A 213 37.86 9.33 36.53
N PHE A 214 36.75 9.38 35.83
CA PHE A 214 36.71 9.20 34.38
C PHE A 214 36.25 10.48 33.70
N ALA A 215 36.82 10.77 32.53
CA ALA A 215 36.23 11.72 31.57
C ALA A 215 34.79 11.28 31.24
N PRO A 216 33.93 12.17 30.72
CA PRO A 216 32.52 11.86 30.55
C PRO A 216 32.27 10.58 29.75
N LYS A 217 31.25 9.84 30.17
CA LYS A 217 30.81 8.63 29.48
C LYS A 217 30.21 9.00 28.12
N LEU A 218 30.56 8.26 27.08
CA LEU A 218 29.95 8.50 25.77
C LEU A 218 28.46 8.10 25.80
N PRO A 219 27.56 8.96 25.29
CA PRO A 219 26.13 8.70 25.36
C PRO A 219 25.75 7.47 24.54
N GLN A 220 24.97 6.58 25.13
CA GLN A 220 24.30 5.45 24.49
C GLN A 220 22.79 5.69 24.51
N VAL A 221 22.09 5.25 23.46
CA VAL A 221 20.64 5.42 23.36
C VAL A 221 19.94 4.46 24.34
N ILE A 222 19.16 5.02 25.28
CA ILE A 222 18.26 4.26 26.16
C ILE A 222 16.95 3.98 25.43
N SER A 223 16.36 5.03 24.85
CA SER A 223 15.10 4.93 24.15
C SER A 223 15.02 5.95 23.02
N ILE A 224 14.29 5.58 21.98
CA ILE A 224 14.05 6.43 20.83
C ILE A 224 12.60 6.29 20.37
N ASN A 225 11.98 7.42 20.07
CA ASN A 225 10.64 7.52 19.49
C ASN A 225 10.74 8.27 18.15
N PRO A 226 10.23 7.75 17.03
CA PRO A 226 9.63 6.43 16.84
C PRO A 226 10.60 5.28 17.18
N SER A 227 10.08 4.19 17.74
CA SER A 227 10.88 3.00 18.04
C SER A 227 10.99 2.09 16.80
N SER A 228 12.01 1.24 16.76
CA SER A 228 12.23 0.36 15.61
C SER A 228 11.09 -0.65 15.46
N GLY A 229 10.56 -0.78 14.24
CA GLY A 229 9.37 -1.58 13.91
C GLY A 229 8.05 -0.81 13.97
N SER A 230 8.04 0.44 14.46
CA SER A 230 6.81 1.24 14.59
C SER A 230 6.06 1.36 13.26
N GLN A 231 4.74 1.15 13.33
CA GLN A 231 3.82 1.29 12.20
C GLN A 231 2.91 2.49 12.44
N LEU A 232 2.33 3.03 11.37
CA LEU A 232 1.34 4.12 11.42
C LEU A 232 1.87 5.37 12.12
N VAL A 233 3.17 5.66 11.95
CA VAL A 233 3.79 6.85 12.53
C VAL A 233 3.22 8.12 11.87
N PRO A 234 2.73 9.10 12.66
CA PRO A 234 2.23 10.36 12.09
C PRO A 234 3.28 11.08 11.24
N VAL A 235 2.86 11.73 10.17
CA VAL A 235 3.78 12.43 9.26
C VAL A 235 4.46 13.66 9.88
N ASN A 236 3.84 14.21 10.92
CA ASN A 236 4.35 15.34 11.71
C ASN A 236 5.11 14.91 12.97
N THR A 237 5.49 13.63 13.06
CA THR A 237 6.25 13.10 14.20
C THR A 237 7.59 13.80 14.36
N GLN A 238 8.11 13.80 15.58
CA GLN A 238 9.46 14.25 15.93
C GLN A 238 10.27 13.04 16.39
N VAL A 239 11.60 13.10 16.23
CA VAL A 239 12.50 12.09 16.77
C VAL A 239 12.91 12.51 18.17
N GLU A 240 12.51 11.75 19.17
CA GLU A 240 12.92 11.96 20.56
C GLU A 240 13.89 10.87 20.97
N VAL A 241 15.07 11.26 21.45
CA VAL A 241 16.14 10.34 21.86
C VAL A 241 16.52 10.62 23.31
N GLU A 242 16.51 9.58 24.14
CA GLU A 242 17.01 9.59 25.50
C GLU A 242 18.31 8.81 25.57
N TYR A 243 19.30 9.36 26.28
CA TYR A 243 20.64 8.80 26.43
C TYR A 243 20.94 8.44 27.89
N ASP A 244 21.90 7.55 28.11
CA ASP A 244 22.32 7.13 29.45
C ASP A 244 23.34 8.07 30.12
N SER A 245 23.89 9.01 29.36
CA SER A 245 24.77 10.06 29.85
C SER A 245 24.44 11.40 29.19
N VAL A 246 24.98 12.47 29.76
CA VAL A 246 24.77 13.82 29.25
C VAL A 246 25.44 14.02 27.90
N ILE A 247 24.78 14.76 27.02
CA ILE A 247 25.30 15.15 25.70
C ILE A 247 26.07 16.46 25.88
N GLY A 248 27.34 16.48 25.45
CA GLY A 248 28.19 17.67 25.49
C GLY A 248 29.04 17.82 24.24
N ASP A 249 29.85 18.87 24.21
CA ASP A 249 30.67 19.19 23.03
C ASP A 249 31.78 18.16 22.77
N PHE A 250 32.03 17.26 23.70
CA PHE A 250 33.00 16.15 23.57
C PHE A 250 32.52 15.01 22.67
N VAL A 251 31.30 15.08 22.15
CA VAL A 251 30.75 14.09 21.25
C VAL A 251 29.97 14.77 20.11
N LYS A 252 30.19 14.30 18.89
CA LYS A 252 29.37 14.65 17.72
C LYS A 252 28.38 13.52 17.48
N LEU A 253 27.09 13.86 17.51
CA LEU A 253 25.99 12.98 17.11
C LEU A 253 25.56 13.38 15.69
N ASP A 254 25.58 12.41 14.77
CA ASP A 254 25.22 12.57 13.37
C ASP A 254 23.98 11.71 13.06
N PHE A 255 22.93 12.36 12.56
CA PHE A 255 21.65 11.73 12.29
C PHE A 255 21.44 11.63 10.79
N GLN A 256 21.33 10.40 10.29
CA GLN A 256 21.12 10.13 8.88
C GLN A 256 19.78 9.44 8.71
N ILE A 257 18.91 9.99 7.87
CA ILE A 257 17.61 9.39 7.57
C ILE A 257 17.49 9.08 6.09
N SER A 258 16.92 7.90 5.80
CA SER A 258 16.61 7.44 4.45
C SER A 258 15.13 7.03 4.35
N PRO A 259 14.34 7.54 3.38
CA PRO A 259 14.68 8.56 2.38
C PRO A 259 15.18 9.88 2.98
N LYS A 260 16.04 10.60 2.25
CA LYS A 260 16.72 11.80 2.76
C LYS A 260 15.72 12.89 3.18
N ARG A 261 15.89 13.36 4.41
CA ARG A 261 15.22 14.54 5.01
C ARG A 261 16.24 15.31 5.84
N GLU A 262 16.06 16.62 5.93
CA GLU A 262 16.92 17.46 6.77
C GLU A 262 16.36 17.48 8.19
N LEU A 263 17.23 17.26 9.18
CA LEU A 263 16.88 17.19 10.59
C LEU A 263 17.32 18.48 11.30
N THR A 264 16.41 19.07 12.07
CA THR A 264 16.68 20.25 12.87
C THR A 264 16.57 19.91 14.35
N VAL A 265 17.59 20.28 15.13
CA VAL A 265 17.56 20.10 16.58
C VAL A 265 16.59 21.10 17.19
N LEU A 266 15.47 20.62 17.73
CA LEU A 266 14.46 21.44 18.39
C LEU A 266 14.75 21.61 19.88
N GLN A 267 15.29 20.57 20.51
CA GLN A 267 15.70 20.58 21.90
C GLN A 267 17.00 19.79 22.06
N ASN A 268 17.98 20.35 22.78
CA ASN A 268 19.23 19.69 23.13
C ASN A 268 19.60 20.03 24.57
N GLY A 269 19.66 19.04 25.47
CA GLY A 269 20.10 19.30 26.84
C GLY A 269 20.02 18.08 27.76
N GLY A 270 20.99 17.98 28.67
CA GLY A 270 21.08 16.87 29.60
C GLY A 270 21.22 15.55 28.84
N THR A 271 20.31 14.62 29.09
CA THR A 271 20.25 13.28 28.50
C THR A 271 19.24 13.16 27.36
N ARG A 272 18.59 14.26 26.93
CA ARG A 272 17.49 14.23 25.95
C ARG A 272 17.77 15.11 24.74
N GLN A 273 17.42 14.61 23.57
CA GLN A 273 17.44 15.38 22.33
C GLN A 273 16.15 15.16 21.53
N VAL A 274 15.60 16.25 20.98
CA VAL A 274 14.40 16.24 20.12
C VAL A 274 14.76 16.85 18.77
N LEU A 275 14.47 16.11 17.70
CA LEU A 275 14.74 16.50 16.32
C LEU A 275 13.42 16.61 15.54
N GLY A 276 13.26 17.71 14.80
CA GLY A 276 12.19 17.92 13.84
C GLY A 276 12.69 17.68 12.41
N PHE A 277 11.75 17.42 11.51
CA PHE A 277 12.01 17.38 10.07
C PHE A 277 11.76 18.75 9.44
N ASP A 278 12.50 19.06 8.38
CA ASP A 278 12.32 20.28 7.58
C ASP A 278 10.95 20.34 6.89
N GLN A 279 10.40 19.18 6.54
CA GLN A 279 9.07 19.00 5.97
C GLN A 279 8.39 17.77 6.58
N GLU A 280 7.06 17.71 6.49
CA GLU A 280 6.33 16.52 6.89
C GLU A 280 6.83 15.28 6.13
N LEU A 281 6.86 14.15 6.84
CA LEU A 281 7.22 12.87 6.25
C LEU A 281 6.16 12.47 5.21
N GLU A 282 6.59 11.72 4.20
CA GLU A 282 5.64 11.19 3.22
C GLU A 282 4.86 10.03 3.82
N GLN A 283 3.57 9.98 3.53
CA GLN A 283 2.66 8.95 4.01
C GLN A 283 2.95 7.58 3.39
N GLY A 284 2.72 6.52 4.15
CA GLY A 284 2.90 5.13 3.76
C GLY A 284 4.34 4.73 3.44
N LYS A 285 5.33 5.58 3.75
CA LYS A 285 6.74 5.31 3.48
C LYS A 285 7.45 4.73 4.69
N SER A 286 8.39 3.84 4.43
CA SER A 286 9.32 3.35 5.43
C SER A 286 10.56 4.25 5.49
N TYR A 287 10.91 4.68 6.69
CA TYR A 287 12.09 5.46 6.99
C TYR A 287 13.07 4.63 7.82
N THR A 288 14.36 4.81 7.55
CA THR A 288 15.46 4.27 8.36
C THR A 288 16.26 5.45 8.89
N LEU A 289 16.27 5.63 10.21
CA LEU A 289 17.10 6.59 10.92
C LEU A 289 18.32 5.87 11.50
N VAL A 290 19.51 6.41 11.25
CA VAL A 290 20.78 5.94 11.77
C VAL A 290 21.40 7.05 12.62
N ILE A 291 21.85 6.70 13.82
CA ILE A 291 22.56 7.60 14.73
C ILE A 291 24.01 7.14 14.79
N ASN A 292 24.90 8.00 14.32
CA ASN A 292 26.34 7.81 14.42
C ASN A 292 26.90 8.73 15.51
N ARG A 293 27.86 8.22 16.26
CA ARG A 293 28.52 8.92 17.36
C ARG A 293 30.00 8.99 17.07
N THR A 294 30.59 10.17 17.24
CA THR A 294 32.04 10.38 17.09
C THR A 294 32.57 11.14 18.31
N PRO A 295 33.45 10.55 19.13
CA PRO A 295 34.10 11.26 20.23
C PRO A 295 35.06 12.31 19.68
N ARG A 296 35.23 13.42 20.40
CA ARG A 296 36.15 14.49 20.02
C ARG A 296 36.67 15.26 21.24
N THR A 297 37.83 15.86 21.10
CA THR A 297 38.36 16.84 22.05
C THR A 297 38.34 18.23 21.44
N TYR A 298 38.42 19.25 22.29
CA TYR A 298 38.33 20.64 21.89
C TYR A 298 39.09 21.54 22.85
N GLU A 299 39.49 22.71 22.36
CA GLU A 299 40.08 23.76 23.18
C GLU A 299 39.00 24.41 24.06
N THR A 300 39.21 24.45 25.37
CA THR A 300 38.20 24.90 26.34
C THR A 300 37.81 26.37 26.15
N SER A 301 38.73 27.21 25.66
CA SER A 301 38.51 28.65 25.52
C SER A 301 37.76 29.03 24.24
N THR A 302 37.97 28.30 23.13
CA THR A 302 37.41 28.63 21.81
C THR A 302 36.38 27.62 21.30
N GLY A 303 36.33 26.42 21.89
CA GLY A 303 35.52 25.30 21.39
C GLY A 303 36.06 24.67 20.11
N LYS A 304 37.26 25.07 19.65
CA LYS A 304 37.86 24.52 18.43
C LYS A 304 38.16 23.03 18.62
N VAL A 305 37.68 22.20 17.70
CA VAL A 305 37.95 20.76 17.69
C VAL A 305 39.45 20.50 17.48
N LEU A 306 40.03 19.67 18.36
CA LEU A 306 41.46 19.34 18.36
C LEU A 306 41.70 17.92 17.82
N ASP A 307 40.97 16.93 18.34
CA ASP A 307 41.05 15.54 17.91
C ASP A 307 39.65 14.95 17.69
N VAL A 308 39.54 14.01 16.77
CA VAL A 308 38.30 13.33 16.39
C VAL A 308 38.57 11.83 16.32
N GLY A 309 37.87 11.05 17.14
CA GLY A 309 38.00 9.61 17.15
C GLY A 309 37.19 8.91 16.06
N GLU A 310 37.07 7.59 16.20
CA GLU A 310 36.32 6.77 15.25
C GLU A 310 34.81 7.00 15.35
N THR A 311 34.16 7.07 14.18
CA THR A 311 32.70 7.16 14.11
C THR A 311 32.09 5.76 14.25
N GLU A 312 31.19 5.59 15.23
CA GLU A 312 30.48 4.36 15.49
C GLU A 312 28.98 4.55 15.27
N ARG A 313 28.31 3.57 14.63
CA ARG A 313 26.85 3.52 14.56
C ARG A 313 26.29 2.96 15.87
N ILE A 314 25.64 3.81 16.65
CA ILE A 314 25.09 3.45 17.97
C ILE A 314 23.61 3.03 17.92
N GLN A 315 22.86 3.44 16.89
CA GLN A 315 21.46 3.05 16.74
C GLN A 315 21.02 3.03 15.27
N GLU A 316 20.14 2.08 14.94
CA GLU A 316 19.34 2.06 13.72
C GLU A 316 17.87 1.86 14.07
N VAL A 317 16.99 2.68 13.50
CA VAL A 317 15.54 2.63 13.71
C VAL A 317 14.85 2.57 12.37
N LYS A 318 13.98 1.59 12.18
CA LYS A 318 13.09 1.51 11.02
C LYS A 318 11.66 1.75 11.44
N PHE A 319 10.95 2.66 10.79
CA PHE A 319 9.54 2.91 11.06
C PHE A 319 8.77 3.19 9.77
N LYS A 320 7.46 2.92 9.76
CA LYS A 320 6.58 3.22 8.63
C LYS A 320 5.58 4.31 9.03
N THR A 321 5.48 5.34 8.21
CA THR A 321 4.48 6.38 8.38
C THR A 321 3.07 5.88 8.06
N VAL A 322 2.07 6.57 8.61
CA VAL A 322 0.65 6.33 8.34
C VAL A 322 0.35 6.40 6.83
N ASP A 323 -0.47 5.48 6.33
CA ASP A 323 -0.94 5.47 4.95
C ASP A 323 -2.00 6.57 4.73
N ALA A 324 -2.06 7.12 3.51
CA ALA A 324 -3.10 8.10 3.16
C ALA A 324 -4.47 7.42 3.05
N PRO A 325 -5.55 8.01 3.59
CA PRO A 325 -6.88 7.40 3.53
C PRO A 325 -7.48 7.44 2.13
N LEU A 326 -7.28 6.36 1.37
CA LEU A 326 -7.78 6.23 0.00
C LEU A 326 -9.06 5.38 -0.06
N LEU A 327 -9.80 5.50 -1.17
CA LEU A 327 -10.96 4.65 -1.42
C LEU A 327 -10.51 3.21 -1.68
N ALA A 328 -11.13 2.25 -0.98
CA ALA A 328 -11.05 0.83 -1.27
C ALA A 328 -12.10 0.44 -2.33
N SER A 329 -13.32 0.95 -2.20
CA SER A 329 -14.42 0.74 -3.15
C SER A 329 -15.47 1.83 -3.01
N TYR A 330 -16.29 2.01 -4.05
CA TYR A 330 -17.45 2.88 -4.01
C TYR A 330 -18.58 2.31 -4.88
N SER A 331 -19.81 2.63 -4.51
CA SER A 331 -21.01 2.37 -5.28
C SER A 331 -21.97 3.55 -5.12
N PRO A 332 -22.80 3.85 -6.12
CA PRO A 332 -22.97 3.10 -7.37
C PRO A 332 -21.92 3.46 -8.43
N THR A 333 -21.86 2.65 -9.51
CA THR A 333 -20.98 2.86 -10.68
C THR A 333 -21.77 2.64 -11.98
N GLY A 334 -21.33 3.25 -13.08
CA GLY A 334 -21.92 3.06 -14.41
C GLY A 334 -23.03 4.04 -14.80
N GLU A 335 -23.81 3.69 -15.83
CA GLU A 335 -24.73 4.60 -16.53
C GLU A 335 -26.24 4.32 -16.30
N ALA A 336 -26.57 3.26 -15.56
CA ALA A 336 -27.95 2.80 -15.34
C ALA A 336 -28.27 2.63 -13.86
N VAL A 337 -27.80 3.56 -13.02
CA VAL A 337 -27.98 3.50 -11.58
C VAL A 337 -29.44 3.73 -11.20
N HIS A 338 -29.97 2.91 -10.29
CA HIS A 338 -31.34 3.05 -9.84
C HIS A 338 -31.52 4.34 -9.03
N PRO A 339 -32.60 5.12 -9.22
CA PRO A 339 -32.77 6.43 -8.58
C PRO A 339 -32.80 6.45 -7.04
N ASP A 340 -33.01 5.33 -6.35
CA ASP A 340 -32.96 5.20 -4.89
C ASP A 340 -31.62 4.67 -4.35
N SER A 341 -30.64 4.41 -5.24
CA SER A 341 -29.39 3.77 -4.84
C SER A 341 -28.63 4.65 -3.85
N PRO A 342 -28.25 4.13 -2.66
CA PRO A 342 -27.41 4.87 -1.73
C PRO A 342 -25.99 5.00 -2.30
N ILE A 343 -25.33 6.11 -1.96
CA ILE A 343 -23.92 6.32 -2.26
C ILE A 343 -23.12 5.73 -1.10
N LYS A 344 -22.44 4.61 -1.36
CA LYS A 344 -21.64 3.86 -0.37
C LYS A 344 -20.17 3.93 -0.76
N VAL A 345 -19.33 4.31 0.20
CA VAL A 345 -17.89 4.52 0.00
C VAL A 345 -17.15 3.82 1.12
N THR A 346 -16.24 2.92 0.78
CA THR A 346 -15.40 2.21 1.73
C THR A 346 -13.96 2.70 1.59
N PHE A 347 -13.36 3.14 2.70
CA PHE A 347 -11.98 3.58 2.80
C PHE A 347 -11.05 2.41 3.19
N LYS A 348 -9.78 2.49 2.79
CA LYS A 348 -8.76 1.48 3.13
C LYS A 348 -8.38 1.49 4.61
N GLU A 349 -8.59 2.60 5.30
CA GLU A 349 -8.30 2.81 6.72
C GLU A 349 -9.57 3.32 7.46
N PRO A 350 -9.66 3.14 8.79
CA PRO A 350 -10.72 3.75 9.59
C PRO A 350 -10.61 5.28 9.57
N MET A 351 -11.72 5.97 9.34
CA MET A 351 -11.73 7.42 9.13
C MET A 351 -12.08 8.21 10.39
N ASP A 352 -11.61 9.45 10.45
CA ASP A 352 -12.25 10.48 11.25
C ASP A 352 -13.54 10.89 10.53
N THR A 353 -14.68 10.45 11.07
CA THR A 353 -15.99 10.56 10.41
C THR A 353 -16.39 12.01 10.18
N GLN A 354 -16.09 12.91 11.12
CA GLN A 354 -16.41 14.32 11.00
C GLN A 354 -15.66 14.96 9.81
N SER A 355 -14.38 14.63 9.65
CA SER A 355 -13.58 15.14 8.52
C SER A 355 -14.15 14.73 7.16
N VAL A 356 -14.70 13.52 7.07
CA VAL A 356 -15.30 13.00 5.84
C VAL A 356 -16.64 13.67 5.56
N GLU A 357 -17.50 13.79 6.57
CA GLU A 357 -18.81 14.42 6.45
C GLU A 357 -18.73 15.88 6.00
N GLU A 358 -17.81 16.67 6.59
CA GLU A 358 -17.60 18.08 6.22
C GLU A 358 -17.04 18.26 4.80
N SER A 359 -16.34 17.25 4.28
CA SER A 359 -15.69 17.29 2.96
C SER A 359 -16.57 16.76 1.82
N PHE A 360 -17.66 16.06 2.15
CA PHE A 360 -18.50 15.36 1.19
C PHE A 360 -19.37 16.34 0.39
N ALA A 361 -19.34 16.19 -0.92
CA ALA A 361 -20.20 16.92 -1.84
C ALA A 361 -20.66 16.00 -2.98
N VAL A 362 -21.91 16.17 -3.40
CA VAL A 362 -22.46 15.54 -4.59
C VAL A 362 -23.03 16.62 -5.51
N SER A 363 -22.73 16.53 -6.81
CA SER A 363 -23.19 17.47 -7.83
C SER A 363 -23.89 16.72 -8.96
N PRO A 364 -25.14 17.08 -9.35
CA PRO A 364 -26.01 18.08 -8.73
C PRO A 364 -26.28 17.84 -7.24
N THR A 365 -26.60 18.89 -6.48
CA THR A 365 -26.84 18.80 -5.04
C THR A 365 -28.04 17.90 -4.73
N VAL A 366 -27.86 16.98 -3.78
CA VAL A 366 -28.88 16.03 -3.33
C VAL A 366 -29.01 16.15 -1.82
N SER A 367 -30.24 16.22 -1.31
CA SER A 367 -30.51 16.12 0.12
C SER A 367 -30.53 14.65 0.54
N GLY A 368 -29.89 14.31 1.64
CA GLY A 368 -29.76 12.93 2.11
C GLY A 368 -29.33 12.83 3.56
N ALA A 369 -29.36 11.62 4.09
CA ALA A 369 -28.86 11.29 5.42
C ALA A 369 -27.53 10.54 5.32
N ILE A 370 -26.59 10.87 6.20
CA ILE A 370 -25.30 10.18 6.32
C ILE A 370 -25.38 9.16 7.45
N SER A 371 -24.79 7.99 7.22
CA SER A 371 -24.58 6.96 8.21
C SER A 371 -23.24 6.26 7.97
N TRP A 372 -22.75 5.57 9.00
CA TRP A 372 -21.50 4.83 8.94
C TRP A 372 -21.73 3.36 9.31
N GLU A 373 -21.06 2.47 8.58
CA GLU A 373 -20.94 1.05 8.94
C GLU A 373 -19.56 0.77 9.60
N VAL A 374 -19.31 -0.51 9.89
CA VAL A 374 -18.11 -1.15 10.46
C VAL A 374 -16.87 -0.23 10.63
N ASP A 375 -16.44 -0.09 11.87
CA ASP A 375 -15.16 0.52 12.30
C ASP A 375 -14.85 1.88 11.64
N ASN A 376 -15.87 2.71 11.34
CA ASN A 376 -15.71 4.01 10.67
C ASN A 376 -15.02 3.93 9.30
N ARG A 377 -15.13 2.80 8.60
CA ARG A 377 -14.50 2.60 7.28
C ARG A 377 -15.45 2.84 6.13
N THR A 378 -16.75 2.73 6.36
CA THR A 378 -17.74 2.73 5.29
C THR A 378 -18.75 3.84 5.52
N PHE A 379 -18.66 4.85 4.68
CA PHE A 379 -19.55 6.00 4.59
C PHE A 379 -20.75 5.66 3.70
N ILE A 380 -21.96 5.97 4.15
CA ILE A 380 -23.19 5.76 3.40
C ILE A 380 -24.02 7.04 3.40
N PHE A 381 -24.25 7.60 2.22
CA PHE A 381 -25.17 8.68 1.98
C PHE A 381 -26.44 8.15 1.30
N THR A 382 -27.58 8.29 1.97
CA THR A 382 -28.90 7.85 1.49
C THR A 382 -29.69 9.09 1.03
N PRO A 383 -29.96 9.24 -0.27
CA PRO A 383 -30.83 10.31 -0.77
C PRO A 383 -32.21 10.29 -0.08
N LEU A 384 -32.76 11.46 0.27
CA LEU A 384 -34.10 11.58 0.85
C LEU A 384 -35.21 11.38 -0.20
N ASP A 385 -34.94 11.86 -1.41
CA ASP A 385 -35.82 11.74 -2.57
C ASP A 385 -35.12 10.91 -3.66
N TYR A 386 -35.92 10.32 -4.57
CA TYR A 386 -35.38 9.66 -5.74
C TYR A 386 -34.55 10.64 -6.59
N LEU A 387 -33.34 10.22 -6.96
CA LEU A 387 -32.46 10.97 -7.84
C LEU A 387 -33.14 11.18 -9.21
N PRO A 388 -33.12 12.41 -9.77
CA PRO A 388 -33.46 12.64 -11.17
C PRO A 388 -32.86 11.60 -12.11
N LYS A 389 -33.71 11.04 -12.99
CA LYS A 389 -33.30 10.07 -14.03
C LYS A 389 -32.46 10.74 -15.12
N GLU A 390 -31.70 9.95 -15.87
CA GLU A 390 -30.84 10.44 -16.97
C GLU A 390 -29.90 11.60 -16.53
N THR A 391 -29.44 11.56 -15.28
CA THR A 391 -28.65 12.64 -14.67
C THR A 391 -27.30 12.11 -14.23
N ALA A 392 -26.24 12.78 -14.69
CA ALA A 392 -24.87 12.48 -14.29
C ALA A 392 -24.57 13.13 -12.94
N TYR A 393 -24.08 12.32 -12.00
CA TYR A 393 -23.66 12.74 -10.66
C TYR A 393 -22.15 12.63 -10.50
N GLN A 394 -21.56 13.62 -9.85
CA GLN A 394 -20.18 13.58 -9.37
C GLN A 394 -20.17 13.65 -7.85
N VAL A 395 -19.59 12.63 -7.23
CA VAL A 395 -19.31 12.61 -5.80
C VAL A 395 -17.87 13.05 -5.60
N THR A 396 -17.66 13.97 -4.67
CA THR A 396 -16.36 14.51 -4.31
C THR A 396 -16.21 14.50 -2.80
N PHE A 397 -15.09 13.99 -2.32
CA PHE A 397 -14.56 14.27 -1.00
C PHE A 397 -13.37 15.21 -1.16
N LYS A 398 -13.44 16.39 -0.53
CA LYS A 398 -12.37 17.38 -0.62
C LYS A 398 -11.08 16.87 0.02
N LYS A 399 -9.93 17.30 -0.53
CA LYS A 399 -8.62 17.02 0.07
C LYS A 399 -8.60 17.44 1.55
N GLY A 400 -7.73 16.81 2.35
CA GLY A 400 -7.69 17.00 3.80
C GLY A 400 -8.47 15.96 4.63
N LEU A 401 -9.03 14.90 4.02
CA LEU A 401 -9.64 13.80 4.76
C LEU A 401 -8.66 13.17 5.73
N LYS A 402 -9.09 12.88 6.96
CA LYS A 402 -8.22 12.29 8.00
C LYS A 402 -8.63 10.86 8.34
N ASN A 403 -7.65 9.99 8.53
CA ASN A 403 -7.89 8.71 9.21
C ASN A 403 -7.63 8.82 10.72
N ILE A 404 -8.09 7.84 11.49
CA ILE A 404 -7.91 7.81 12.95
C ILE A 404 -6.44 7.74 13.40
N TYR A 405 -5.53 7.47 12.46
CA TYR A 405 -4.08 7.38 12.69
C TYR A 405 -3.34 8.66 12.26
N GLY A 406 -4.06 9.71 11.81
CA GLY A 406 -3.50 11.01 11.45
C GLY A 406 -3.03 11.15 10.00
N GLY A 407 -3.24 10.15 9.14
CA GLY A 407 -3.01 10.25 7.70
C GLY A 407 -4.03 11.15 7.02
N VAL A 408 -3.63 11.87 5.97
CA VAL A 408 -4.39 12.92 5.29
C VAL A 408 -4.42 12.73 3.77
N THR A 409 -5.55 12.91 3.08
CA THR A 409 -5.54 12.93 1.61
C THR A 409 -4.96 14.23 1.05
N ALA A 410 -3.96 14.12 0.15
CA ALA A 410 -3.36 15.28 -0.52
C ALA A 410 -4.26 15.90 -1.62
N GLU A 411 -5.09 15.07 -2.26
CA GLU A 411 -5.95 15.44 -3.39
C GLU A 411 -7.42 15.11 -3.11
N ASP A 412 -8.32 15.74 -3.86
CA ASP A 412 -9.75 15.42 -3.82
C ASP A 412 -9.98 13.96 -4.31
N LEU A 413 -10.81 13.19 -3.60
CA LEU A 413 -11.27 11.88 -4.06
C LEU A 413 -12.60 12.04 -4.79
N LYS A 414 -12.68 11.56 -6.04
CA LYS A 414 -13.85 11.78 -6.91
C LYS A 414 -14.27 10.53 -7.63
N PHE A 415 -15.58 10.34 -7.80
CA PHE A 415 -16.15 9.35 -8.70
C PHE A 415 -17.48 9.84 -9.26
N SER A 416 -17.95 9.17 -10.33
CA SER A 416 -19.17 9.56 -11.02
C SER A 416 -20.02 8.35 -11.37
N PHE A 417 -21.32 8.60 -11.46
CA PHE A 417 -22.32 7.66 -11.93
C PHE A 417 -23.43 8.41 -12.67
N THR A 418 -24.20 7.73 -13.50
CA THR A 418 -25.39 8.30 -14.15
C THR A 418 -26.61 7.47 -13.79
N THR A 419 -27.69 8.15 -13.41
CA THR A 419 -28.97 7.50 -13.13
C THR A 419 -29.59 6.97 -14.42
N ILE A 420 -30.35 5.89 -14.28
CA ILE A 420 -31.02 5.21 -15.38
C ILE A 420 -31.79 6.18 -16.28
N GLY A 421 -31.54 6.08 -17.59
CA GLY A 421 -32.10 6.95 -18.61
C GLY A 421 -33.22 6.29 -19.42
N LYS A 422 -33.41 6.79 -20.65
CA LYS A 422 -34.38 6.23 -21.60
C LYS A 422 -33.99 4.80 -22.02
N VAL A 423 -34.96 3.90 -22.10
CA VAL A 423 -34.72 2.54 -22.60
C VAL A 423 -34.36 2.53 -24.08
N LYS A 424 -33.34 1.73 -24.41
CA LYS A 424 -32.80 1.54 -25.75
C LYS A 424 -32.81 0.07 -26.11
N VAL A 425 -32.88 -0.20 -27.41
CA VAL A 425 -32.62 -1.54 -27.95
C VAL A 425 -31.11 -1.68 -28.12
N THR A 426 -30.50 -2.65 -27.44
CA THR A 426 -29.06 -2.94 -27.52
C THR A 426 -28.74 -3.87 -28.69
N SER A 427 -29.65 -4.80 -29.00
CA SER A 427 -29.47 -5.73 -30.11
C SER A 427 -30.81 -6.16 -30.72
N ILE A 428 -30.79 -6.43 -32.02
CA ILE A 428 -31.86 -7.14 -32.73
C ILE A 428 -31.21 -8.32 -33.45
N TYR A 429 -31.76 -9.52 -33.24
CA TYR A 429 -31.46 -10.71 -34.01
C TYR A 429 -32.69 -11.12 -34.84
N PRO A 430 -32.52 -11.47 -36.12
CA PRO A 430 -31.29 -11.35 -36.88
C PRO A 430 -30.85 -9.89 -37.07
N GLY A 431 -29.54 -9.67 -37.05
CA GLY A 431 -28.96 -8.33 -37.21
C GLY A 431 -29.20 -7.75 -38.59
N SER A 432 -29.13 -6.42 -38.71
CA SER A 432 -29.39 -5.75 -39.98
C SER A 432 -28.41 -6.18 -41.08
N GLY A 433 -28.93 -6.52 -42.26
CA GLY A 433 -28.16 -7.02 -43.41
C GLY A 433 -27.83 -8.52 -43.38
N THR A 434 -28.28 -9.28 -42.39
CA THR A 434 -27.98 -10.72 -42.31
C THR A 434 -28.64 -11.49 -43.45
N THR A 435 -27.92 -12.41 -44.09
CA THR A 435 -28.42 -13.24 -45.21
C THR A 435 -28.26 -14.73 -44.93
N ASN A 436 -28.83 -15.59 -45.79
CA ASN A 436 -28.73 -17.05 -45.73
C ASN A 436 -29.27 -17.70 -44.44
N LEU A 437 -30.22 -17.05 -43.77
CA LEU A 437 -30.84 -17.59 -42.56
C LEU A 437 -31.79 -18.74 -42.85
N ASP A 438 -31.81 -19.74 -41.97
CA ASP A 438 -32.74 -20.86 -42.11
C ASP A 438 -34.15 -20.45 -41.65
N PRO A 439 -35.13 -20.31 -42.57
CA PRO A 439 -36.47 -19.89 -42.21
C PRO A 439 -37.18 -20.84 -41.23
N THR A 440 -36.72 -22.09 -41.12
CA THR A 440 -37.30 -23.10 -40.22
C THR A 440 -36.83 -22.97 -38.77
N LYS A 441 -35.76 -22.22 -38.51
CA LYS A 441 -35.12 -22.10 -37.19
C LYS A 441 -35.02 -20.65 -36.70
N THR A 442 -35.20 -19.68 -37.57
CA THR A 442 -35.01 -18.26 -37.24
C THR A 442 -36.22 -17.67 -36.51
N ASN A 443 -35.96 -17.19 -35.29
CA ASN A 443 -36.83 -16.29 -34.52
C ASN A 443 -36.28 -14.87 -34.54
N VAL A 444 -37.14 -13.89 -34.26
CA VAL A 444 -36.74 -12.50 -34.03
C VAL A 444 -36.52 -12.31 -32.53
N VAL A 445 -35.41 -11.70 -32.13
CA VAL A 445 -35.07 -11.38 -30.74
C VAL A 445 -34.70 -9.92 -30.66
N VAL A 446 -35.25 -9.20 -29.69
CA VAL A 446 -34.94 -7.80 -29.39
C VAL A 446 -34.47 -7.73 -27.96
N GLU A 447 -33.27 -7.19 -27.73
CA GLU A 447 -32.69 -7.01 -26.40
C GLU A 447 -32.72 -5.54 -26.00
N PHE A 448 -33.12 -5.26 -24.76
CA PHE A 448 -33.18 -3.93 -24.17
C PHE A 448 -32.05 -3.72 -23.15
N ASP A 449 -31.60 -2.48 -22.97
CA ASP A 449 -30.55 -2.13 -21.97
C ASP A 449 -31.04 -2.18 -20.52
N GLN A 450 -32.35 -2.29 -20.32
CA GLN A 450 -33.00 -2.32 -19.02
C GLN A 450 -34.35 -3.06 -19.11
N GLU A 451 -34.96 -3.30 -17.94
CA GLU A 451 -36.27 -3.93 -17.85
C GLU A 451 -37.36 -3.04 -18.45
N VAL A 452 -38.27 -3.67 -19.21
CA VAL A 452 -39.37 -3.00 -19.92
C VAL A 452 -40.73 -3.58 -19.56
N ASN A 453 -41.77 -2.79 -19.71
CA ASN A 453 -43.13 -3.31 -19.67
C ASN A 453 -43.36 -4.22 -20.89
N HIS A 454 -43.57 -5.51 -20.63
CA HIS A 454 -43.67 -6.52 -21.67
C HIS A 454 -44.79 -6.26 -22.69
N SER A 455 -45.99 -5.93 -22.23
CA SER A 455 -47.13 -5.64 -23.11
C SER A 455 -46.88 -4.42 -23.99
N SER A 456 -46.23 -3.39 -23.46
CA SER A 456 -45.83 -2.22 -24.24
C SER A 456 -44.82 -2.60 -25.32
N ALA A 457 -43.73 -3.30 -24.98
CA ALA A 457 -42.72 -3.70 -25.96
C ALA A 457 -43.30 -4.58 -27.08
N GLN A 458 -44.15 -5.55 -26.72
CA GLN A 458 -44.85 -6.42 -27.69
C GLN A 458 -45.71 -5.62 -28.67
N SER A 459 -46.48 -4.64 -28.19
CA SER A 459 -47.32 -3.78 -29.05
C SER A 459 -46.52 -2.87 -29.99
N LYS A 460 -45.21 -2.68 -29.72
CA LYS A 460 -44.31 -1.85 -30.53
C LYS A 460 -43.49 -2.65 -31.55
N LEU A 461 -43.47 -3.98 -31.45
CA LEU A 461 -42.77 -4.85 -32.39
C LEU A 461 -43.61 -5.13 -33.63
N SER A 462 -43.00 -5.04 -34.81
CA SER A 462 -43.60 -5.40 -36.09
C SER A 462 -42.57 -6.05 -37.02
N LEU A 463 -43.05 -6.90 -37.94
CA LEU A 463 -42.25 -7.59 -38.95
C LEU A 463 -42.91 -7.38 -40.32
N THR A 464 -42.12 -7.01 -41.32
CA THR A 464 -42.60 -6.75 -42.70
C THR A 464 -41.77 -7.55 -43.70
N PRO A 465 -42.35 -8.43 -44.55
CA PRO A 465 -43.77 -8.84 -44.57
C PRO A 465 -44.24 -9.45 -43.24
N ALA A 466 -45.55 -9.34 -42.98
CA ALA A 466 -46.13 -9.84 -41.74
C ALA A 466 -46.06 -11.37 -41.66
N VAL A 467 -45.60 -11.88 -40.51
CA VAL A 467 -45.55 -13.31 -40.19
C VAL A 467 -46.12 -13.48 -38.79
N SER A 468 -47.03 -14.43 -38.61
CA SER A 468 -47.64 -14.68 -37.30
C SER A 468 -46.65 -15.37 -36.36
N GLY A 469 -46.66 -14.99 -35.09
CA GLY A 469 -45.77 -15.53 -34.05
C GLY A 469 -46.36 -15.36 -32.66
N SER A 470 -45.76 -16.02 -31.68
CA SER A 470 -46.03 -15.79 -30.25
C SER A 470 -44.85 -15.06 -29.60
N PHE A 471 -45.13 -14.37 -28.50
CA PHE A 471 -44.10 -13.68 -27.73
C PHE A 471 -43.63 -14.53 -26.56
N LEU A 472 -42.31 -14.52 -26.32
CA LEU A 472 -41.63 -15.09 -25.16
C LEU A 472 -40.66 -14.05 -24.60
N TRP A 473 -40.33 -14.18 -23.31
CA TRP A 473 -39.40 -13.28 -22.63
C TRP A 473 -38.29 -14.08 -21.92
N ASP A 474 -37.08 -13.55 -21.99
CA ASP A 474 -35.90 -14.04 -21.27
C ASP A 474 -35.09 -12.84 -20.75
N GLY A 475 -35.29 -12.47 -19.48
CA GLY A 475 -34.78 -11.22 -18.93
C GLY A 475 -35.22 -10.01 -19.77
N ASN A 476 -34.26 -9.20 -20.22
CA ASN A 476 -34.51 -8.02 -21.06
C ASN A 476 -34.66 -8.36 -22.56
N LYS A 477 -34.91 -9.63 -22.93
CA LYS A 477 -35.06 -10.07 -24.32
C LYS A 477 -36.51 -10.40 -24.66
N LEU A 478 -37.05 -9.72 -25.66
CA LEU A 478 -38.30 -10.06 -26.32
C LEU A 478 -38.02 -11.01 -27.49
N ILE A 479 -38.57 -12.22 -27.43
CA ILE A 479 -38.45 -13.24 -28.48
C ILE A 479 -39.79 -13.36 -29.21
N TYR A 480 -39.81 -13.15 -30.53
CA TYR A 480 -40.96 -13.37 -31.40
C TYR A 480 -40.76 -14.63 -32.26
N THR A 481 -41.62 -15.62 -32.03
CA THR A 481 -41.45 -16.98 -32.57
C THR A 481 -41.95 -17.10 -34.02
N THR A 482 -41.01 -16.96 -34.96
CA THR A 482 -41.25 -17.02 -36.41
C THR A 482 -40.69 -18.27 -37.07
N ALA A 483 -39.96 -19.11 -36.33
CA ALA A 483 -39.36 -20.34 -36.85
C ALA A 483 -40.42 -21.23 -37.52
N GLY A 484 -40.14 -21.64 -38.77
CA GLY A 484 -41.03 -22.47 -39.58
C GLY A 484 -42.11 -21.71 -40.34
N LYS A 485 -42.22 -20.39 -40.15
CA LYS A 485 -43.26 -19.54 -40.77
C LYS A 485 -42.70 -18.48 -41.72
N LEU A 486 -41.38 -18.32 -41.75
CA LEU A 486 -40.70 -17.45 -42.70
C LEU A 486 -40.67 -18.12 -44.09
N ALA A 487 -40.83 -17.32 -45.14
CA ALA A 487 -40.66 -17.79 -46.52
C ALA A 487 -39.16 -17.92 -46.84
N TYR A 488 -38.82 -18.81 -47.78
CA TYR A 488 -37.47 -18.93 -48.33
C TYR A 488 -37.17 -17.76 -49.28
N ASN A 489 -35.89 -17.36 -49.36
CA ASN A 489 -35.41 -16.29 -50.23
C ASN A 489 -36.18 -14.97 -50.08
N GLN A 490 -36.62 -14.65 -48.85
CA GLN A 490 -37.45 -13.50 -48.55
C GLN A 490 -36.70 -12.56 -47.59
N SER A 491 -36.69 -11.27 -47.93
CA SER A 491 -36.21 -10.21 -47.04
C SER A 491 -37.32 -9.77 -46.09
N TYR A 492 -36.97 -9.62 -44.82
CA TYR A 492 -37.83 -9.17 -43.73
C TYR A 492 -37.22 -7.97 -43.01
N THR A 493 -38.07 -7.05 -42.56
CA THR A 493 -37.71 -5.89 -41.75
C THR A 493 -38.39 -6.00 -40.39
N VAL A 494 -37.59 -6.14 -39.34
CA VAL A 494 -37.99 -6.01 -37.94
C VAL A 494 -38.03 -4.53 -37.59
N LYS A 495 -39.10 -4.07 -36.93
CA LYS A 495 -39.21 -2.70 -36.41
C LYS A 495 -39.76 -2.70 -34.99
N VAL A 496 -39.06 -2.02 -34.09
CA VAL A 496 -39.52 -1.65 -32.74
C VAL A 496 -39.82 -0.16 -32.76
N ALA A 497 -41.10 0.22 -32.66
CA ALA A 497 -41.50 1.62 -32.65
C ALA A 497 -41.10 2.31 -31.33
N SER A 498 -41.02 3.65 -31.35
CA SER A 498 -40.80 4.45 -30.14
C SER A 498 -41.98 4.36 -29.16
N GLY A 499 -41.73 4.72 -27.90
CA GLY A 499 -42.69 4.68 -26.82
C GLY A 499 -42.81 3.32 -26.14
N VAL A 500 -41.74 2.53 -26.11
CA VAL A 500 -41.64 1.35 -25.25
C VAL A 500 -41.57 1.83 -23.81
N LYS A 501 -42.54 1.39 -23.00
CA LYS A 501 -42.61 1.73 -21.57
C LYS A 501 -41.59 0.93 -20.78
N THR A 502 -40.96 1.55 -19.80
CA THR A 502 -39.97 0.92 -18.89
C THR A 502 -40.56 0.69 -17.50
N VAL A 503 -39.91 -0.18 -16.71
CA VAL A 503 -40.23 -0.39 -15.28
C VAL A 503 -39.60 0.72 -14.44
N ASN A 504 -38.29 0.97 -14.59
CA ASN A 504 -37.54 1.87 -13.70
C ASN A 504 -36.97 3.11 -14.41
N GLY A 505 -36.71 3.09 -15.72
CA GLY A 505 -36.10 4.20 -16.45
C GLY A 505 -37.06 5.25 -16.99
N LEU A 506 -36.71 5.79 -18.15
CA LEU A 506 -37.60 6.61 -19.00
C LEU A 506 -38.01 5.84 -20.27
N ASP A 507 -39.17 6.19 -20.82
CA ASP A 507 -39.69 5.54 -22.03
C ASP A 507 -38.81 5.78 -23.26
N SER A 508 -38.82 4.84 -24.22
CA SER A 508 -38.06 5.02 -25.46
C SER A 508 -38.64 6.15 -26.31
N THR A 509 -37.78 6.99 -26.89
CA THR A 509 -38.19 8.05 -27.82
C THR A 509 -37.82 7.75 -29.27
N GLN A 510 -36.96 6.74 -29.49
CA GLN A 510 -36.49 6.34 -30.81
C GLN A 510 -37.07 4.99 -31.23
N ALA A 511 -37.26 4.83 -32.54
CA ALA A 511 -37.60 3.55 -33.15
C ALA A 511 -36.33 2.86 -33.65
N PHE A 512 -36.33 1.53 -33.64
CA PHE A 512 -35.21 0.70 -34.08
C PHE A 512 -35.66 -0.23 -35.21
N THR A 513 -34.78 -0.47 -36.18
CA THR A 513 -35.06 -1.34 -37.33
C THR A 513 -33.88 -2.25 -37.64
N ALA A 514 -34.17 -3.47 -38.09
CA ALA A 514 -33.18 -4.41 -38.62
C ALA A 514 -33.77 -5.15 -39.82
N THR A 515 -32.94 -5.47 -40.80
CA THR A 515 -33.34 -6.23 -41.98
C THR A 515 -32.59 -7.56 -42.09
N PHE A 516 -33.23 -8.61 -42.56
CA PHE A 516 -32.58 -9.89 -42.80
C PHE A 516 -33.20 -10.64 -43.99
N THR A 517 -32.45 -11.56 -44.59
CA THR A 517 -32.89 -12.36 -45.74
C THR A 517 -32.68 -13.85 -45.47
N THR A 518 -33.73 -14.65 -45.69
CA THR A 518 -33.68 -16.11 -45.55
C THR A 518 -32.99 -16.76 -46.74
N ARG A 519 -32.42 -17.95 -46.56
CA ARG A 519 -31.78 -18.72 -47.63
C ARG A 519 -32.80 -19.20 -48.68
N SER A 520 -32.31 -19.55 -49.87
CA SER A 520 -33.13 -20.24 -50.88
C SER A 520 -33.51 -21.66 -50.44
N GLN A 521 -34.67 -22.14 -50.90
CA GLN A 521 -35.12 -23.51 -50.67
C GLN A 521 -34.17 -24.52 -51.31
N THR A 522 -33.95 -25.66 -50.66
CA THR A 522 -33.24 -26.81 -51.26
C THR A 522 -34.17 -28.01 -51.20
N VAL A 523 -34.37 -28.64 -52.34
CA VAL A 523 -35.11 -29.89 -52.49
C VAL A 523 -34.12 -30.97 -52.85
N GLU A 524 -34.08 -32.05 -52.07
CA GLU A 524 -33.17 -33.17 -52.28
C GLU A 524 -33.86 -34.49 -51.96
N LEU A 525 -33.79 -35.41 -52.92
CA LEU A 525 -34.25 -36.78 -52.83
C LEU A 525 -33.13 -37.65 -52.30
N ALA A 526 -33.47 -38.62 -51.44
CA ALA A 526 -32.53 -39.60 -50.90
C ALA A 526 -32.14 -40.69 -51.93
N VAL A 527 -31.74 -40.29 -53.14
CA VAL A 527 -31.27 -41.22 -54.17
C VAL A 527 -29.90 -41.77 -53.73
N PRO A 528 -29.76 -43.10 -53.57
CA PRO A 528 -28.50 -43.68 -53.12
C PRO A 528 -27.39 -43.44 -54.15
N GLN A 529 -26.18 -43.21 -53.67
CA GLN A 529 -24.98 -43.12 -54.50
C GLN A 529 -24.38 -44.51 -54.68
N PHE A 530 -24.23 -44.94 -55.93
CA PHE A 530 -23.47 -46.13 -56.31
C PHE A 530 -22.29 -45.77 -57.20
N TYR A 531 -21.26 -46.61 -57.22
CA TYR A 531 -20.09 -46.40 -58.05
C TYR A 531 -19.98 -47.53 -59.07
N GLN A 532 -19.58 -47.21 -60.30
CA GLN A 532 -19.13 -48.26 -61.21
C GLN A 532 -17.73 -48.73 -60.78
N ASN A 533 -17.39 -49.99 -61.06
CA ASN A 533 -16.06 -50.52 -60.76
C ASN A 533 -15.07 -50.13 -61.89
N PRO A 534 -14.05 -49.29 -61.63
CA PRO A 534 -13.15 -48.84 -62.69
C PRO A 534 -12.19 -49.92 -63.20
N GLN A 535 -12.00 -51.02 -62.46
CA GLN A 535 -11.10 -52.13 -62.84
C GLN A 535 -11.79 -53.22 -63.66
N THR A 536 -13.08 -53.45 -63.45
CA THR A 536 -13.81 -54.59 -64.05
C THR A 536 -15.03 -54.19 -64.87
N GLN A 537 -15.46 -52.93 -64.79
CA GLN A 537 -16.75 -52.46 -65.33
C GLN A 537 -16.64 -51.03 -65.90
N THR A 538 -15.76 -50.86 -66.87
CA THR A 538 -15.61 -49.60 -67.61
C THR A 538 -16.82 -49.36 -68.53
N PHE A 539 -17.20 -48.09 -68.72
CA PHE A 539 -18.34 -47.66 -69.58
C PHE A 539 -19.76 -48.03 -69.09
N ASN A 540 -19.94 -48.31 -67.79
CA ASN A 540 -21.23 -48.70 -67.21
C ASN A 540 -22.08 -47.54 -66.63
N CYS A 541 -21.73 -46.28 -66.88
CA CYS A 541 -22.38 -45.12 -66.25
C CYS A 541 -23.92 -45.12 -66.41
N ASN A 542 -24.45 -45.52 -67.57
CA ASN A 542 -25.90 -45.61 -67.82
C ASN A 542 -26.57 -46.67 -66.94
N LEU A 543 -25.89 -47.80 -66.71
CA LEU A 543 -26.41 -48.89 -65.89
C LEU A 543 -26.42 -48.51 -64.41
N VAL A 544 -25.34 -47.87 -63.94
CA VAL A 544 -25.23 -47.42 -62.54
C VAL A 544 -26.22 -46.31 -62.24
N ALA A 545 -26.40 -45.34 -63.15
CA ALA A 545 -27.42 -44.30 -62.98
C ALA A 545 -28.83 -44.90 -62.95
N THR A 546 -29.11 -45.90 -63.79
CA THR A 546 -30.39 -46.66 -63.75
C THR A 546 -30.58 -47.38 -62.42
N LYS A 547 -29.53 -48.05 -61.92
CA LYS A 547 -29.54 -48.71 -60.61
C LYS A 547 -29.83 -47.72 -59.47
N MET A 548 -29.23 -46.53 -59.48
CA MET A 548 -29.50 -45.50 -58.46
C MET A 548 -30.97 -45.07 -58.46
N ALA A 549 -31.54 -44.79 -59.64
CA ALA A 549 -32.94 -44.37 -59.76
C ALA A 549 -33.92 -45.48 -59.36
N LEU A 550 -33.65 -46.74 -59.73
CA LEU A 550 -34.44 -47.90 -59.32
C LEU A 550 -34.34 -48.16 -57.82
N ALA A 551 -33.15 -48.06 -57.23
CA ALA A 551 -32.96 -48.25 -55.80
C ALA A 551 -33.70 -47.20 -54.96
N TYR A 552 -33.80 -45.96 -55.46
CA TYR A 552 -34.66 -44.94 -54.85
C TYR A 552 -36.15 -45.32 -54.89
N ARG A 553 -36.57 -46.13 -55.87
CA ARG A 553 -37.91 -46.75 -55.93
C ARG A 553 -38.02 -48.07 -55.18
N GLY A 554 -37.01 -48.44 -54.39
CA GLY A 554 -36.99 -49.70 -53.65
C GLY A 554 -36.72 -50.93 -54.51
N ILE A 555 -36.32 -50.76 -55.76
CA ILE A 555 -36.02 -51.87 -56.68
C ILE A 555 -34.50 -52.08 -56.71
N SER A 556 -34.05 -53.22 -56.18
CA SER A 556 -32.62 -53.57 -56.14
C SER A 556 -32.22 -54.36 -57.38
N VAL A 557 -31.26 -53.84 -58.13
CA VAL A 557 -30.68 -54.49 -59.31
C VAL A 557 -29.15 -54.41 -59.27
N SER A 558 -28.48 -55.43 -59.78
CA SER A 558 -27.03 -55.42 -60.02
C SER A 558 -26.71 -54.86 -61.41
N GLN A 559 -25.49 -54.39 -61.64
CA GLN A 559 -25.11 -53.87 -62.96
C GLN A 559 -25.13 -54.98 -64.02
N GLU A 560 -24.78 -56.20 -63.62
CA GLU A 560 -24.79 -57.40 -64.44
C GLU A 560 -26.21 -57.80 -64.82
N GLN A 561 -27.17 -57.67 -63.89
CA GLN A 561 -28.58 -57.91 -64.19
C GLN A 561 -29.12 -56.92 -65.22
N VAL A 562 -28.82 -55.62 -65.06
CA VAL A 562 -29.22 -54.61 -66.06
C VAL A 562 -28.54 -54.94 -67.39
N LYS A 563 -27.21 -55.14 -67.41
CA LYS A 563 -26.45 -55.44 -68.63
C LYS A 563 -26.96 -56.70 -69.34
N ALA A 564 -27.25 -57.76 -68.59
CA ALA A 564 -27.77 -59.01 -69.15
C ALA A 564 -29.15 -58.83 -69.75
N ALA A 565 -30.02 -58.03 -69.13
CA ALA A 565 -31.35 -57.74 -69.64
C ALA A 565 -31.35 -56.89 -70.92
N LEU A 566 -30.35 -56.00 -71.08
CA LEU A 566 -30.17 -55.23 -72.32
C LEU A 566 -29.57 -56.06 -73.45
N GLY A 567 -28.89 -57.16 -73.15
CA GLY A 567 -28.06 -57.87 -74.11
C GLY A 567 -26.77 -57.11 -74.45
N VAL A 568 -25.78 -57.82 -75.00
CA VAL A 568 -24.52 -57.24 -75.49
C VAL A 568 -24.50 -57.36 -76.99
N GLY A 569 -24.34 -56.23 -77.67
CA GLY A 569 -24.43 -56.14 -79.12
C GLY A 569 -23.63 -54.97 -79.69
N GLN A 570 -23.95 -54.59 -80.92
CA GLN A 570 -23.24 -53.54 -81.66
C GLN A 570 -24.09 -52.28 -81.85
N ASN A 571 -25.39 -52.31 -81.49
CA ASN A 571 -26.32 -51.20 -81.65
C ASN A 571 -26.63 -50.55 -80.28
N PRO A 572 -26.13 -49.35 -79.98
CA PRO A 572 -26.37 -48.70 -78.68
C PRO A 572 -27.83 -48.27 -78.46
N ASN A 573 -28.67 -48.31 -79.50
CA ASN A 573 -30.11 -48.06 -79.39
C ASN A 573 -30.93 -49.32 -79.10
N ALA A 574 -30.32 -50.50 -79.14
CA ALA A 574 -30.98 -51.79 -78.88
C ALA A 574 -30.30 -52.58 -77.75
N ASP A 575 -28.96 -52.54 -77.69
CA ASP A 575 -28.13 -53.37 -76.81
C ASP A 575 -27.10 -52.53 -76.03
N PHE A 576 -26.48 -53.13 -75.02
CA PHE A 576 -25.26 -52.59 -74.42
C PHE A 576 -24.06 -52.83 -75.36
N VAL A 577 -23.27 -51.78 -75.64
CA VAL A 577 -22.06 -51.87 -76.48
C VAL A 577 -20.82 -51.83 -75.60
N ASP A 578 -20.01 -52.89 -75.64
CA ASP A 578 -18.75 -52.97 -74.89
C ASP A 578 -17.77 -51.87 -75.31
N GLY A 579 -17.14 -51.21 -74.32
CA GLY A 579 -16.26 -50.07 -74.56
C GLY A 579 -16.97 -48.75 -74.85
N TYR A 580 -18.30 -48.69 -74.84
CA TYR A 580 -19.08 -47.47 -75.09
C TYR A 580 -20.20 -47.21 -74.07
N GLY A 581 -21.05 -48.21 -73.80
CA GLY A 581 -22.27 -48.04 -73.00
C GLY A 581 -23.54 -48.16 -73.85
N VAL A 582 -24.62 -47.48 -73.45
CA VAL A 582 -25.94 -47.61 -74.07
C VAL A 582 -26.69 -46.28 -74.14
N HIS A 583 -27.50 -46.10 -75.18
CA HIS A 583 -28.42 -44.96 -75.27
C HIS A 583 -29.66 -45.17 -74.38
N TYR A 584 -30.53 -44.17 -74.32
CA TYR A 584 -31.73 -44.23 -73.48
C TYR A 584 -32.80 -45.27 -73.89
N PRO A 585 -32.99 -45.68 -75.17
CA PRO A 585 -34.10 -46.59 -75.51
C PRO A 585 -34.02 -47.98 -74.86
N PRO A 586 -32.85 -48.67 -74.81
CA PRO A 586 -32.75 -49.95 -74.13
C PRO A 586 -33.02 -49.85 -72.62
N ILE A 587 -32.57 -48.76 -71.98
CA ILE A 587 -32.88 -48.50 -70.56
C ILE A 587 -34.39 -48.30 -70.36
N SER A 588 -35.06 -47.56 -71.25
CA SER A 588 -36.51 -47.38 -71.21
C SER A 588 -37.25 -48.73 -71.35
N GLN A 589 -36.84 -49.58 -72.28
CA GLN A 589 -37.41 -50.93 -72.44
C GLN A 589 -37.18 -51.80 -71.20
N TYR A 590 -35.99 -51.74 -70.61
CA TYR A 590 -35.68 -52.44 -69.37
C TYR A 590 -36.58 -51.98 -68.22
N LEU A 591 -36.77 -50.66 -68.04
CA LEU A 591 -37.70 -50.14 -67.03
C LEU A 591 -39.14 -50.62 -67.27
N THR A 592 -39.59 -50.66 -68.54
CA THR A 592 -40.90 -51.25 -68.90
C THR A 592 -40.98 -52.72 -68.49
N SER A 593 -39.93 -53.51 -68.73
CA SER A 593 -39.91 -54.94 -68.38
C SER A 593 -40.03 -55.20 -66.88
N LEU A 594 -39.60 -54.25 -66.05
CA LEU A 594 -39.75 -54.28 -64.59
C LEU A 594 -41.09 -53.71 -64.11
N GLY A 595 -41.97 -53.26 -65.01
CA GLY A 595 -43.22 -52.59 -64.67
C GLY A 595 -43.03 -51.17 -64.10
N VAL A 596 -41.84 -50.58 -64.26
CA VAL A 596 -41.53 -49.26 -63.72
C VAL A 596 -42.07 -48.17 -64.64
N LYS A 597 -42.99 -47.36 -64.11
CA LYS A 597 -43.50 -46.17 -64.81
C LYS A 597 -42.36 -45.18 -65.02
N HIS A 598 -42.16 -44.77 -66.27
CA HIS A 598 -41.14 -43.79 -66.62
C HIS A 598 -41.55 -43.01 -67.88
N THR A 599 -40.93 -41.86 -68.08
CA THR A 599 -41.11 -41.05 -69.30
C THR A 599 -39.75 -40.68 -69.85
N VAL A 600 -39.52 -40.97 -71.13
CA VAL A 600 -38.37 -40.47 -71.88
C VAL A 600 -38.64 -39.02 -72.29
N LYS A 601 -37.66 -38.15 -72.08
CA LYS A 601 -37.71 -36.73 -72.45
C LYS A 601 -36.56 -36.43 -73.40
N VAL A 602 -36.84 -35.75 -74.50
CA VAL A 602 -35.87 -35.28 -75.51
C VAL A 602 -36.24 -33.83 -75.86
N GLY A 603 -35.24 -32.95 -75.99
CA GLY A 603 -35.46 -31.50 -76.16
C GLY A 603 -36.11 -30.84 -74.93
N TRP A 604 -35.86 -31.39 -73.73
CA TRP A 604 -36.56 -30.98 -72.51
C TRP A 604 -36.00 -29.69 -71.89
N ASN A 605 -36.63 -29.23 -70.80
CA ASN A 605 -36.25 -28.01 -70.10
C ASN A 605 -36.04 -28.23 -68.59
N LEU A 606 -35.25 -27.34 -67.99
CA LEU A 606 -34.81 -27.46 -66.60
C LEU A 606 -35.92 -27.21 -65.57
N THR A 607 -36.91 -26.37 -65.89
CA THR A 607 -38.06 -26.12 -65.00
C THR A 607 -38.91 -27.38 -64.85
N GLY A 608 -39.21 -28.06 -65.95
CA GLY A 608 -39.90 -29.36 -65.93
C GLY A 608 -39.11 -30.40 -65.15
N LEU A 609 -37.78 -30.45 -65.33
CA LEU A 609 -36.92 -31.35 -64.55
C LEU A 609 -37.01 -31.08 -63.05
N ALA A 610 -36.85 -29.81 -62.63
CA ALA A 610 -36.90 -29.45 -61.21
C ALA A 610 -38.28 -29.73 -60.60
N GLN A 611 -39.37 -29.52 -61.34
CA GLN A 611 -40.72 -29.88 -60.90
C GLN A 611 -40.88 -31.39 -60.68
N GLU A 612 -40.29 -32.23 -61.53
CA GLU A 612 -40.31 -33.68 -61.33
C GLU A 612 -39.54 -34.09 -60.08
N VAL A 613 -38.35 -33.52 -59.87
CA VAL A 613 -37.57 -33.73 -58.65
C VAL A 613 -38.32 -33.24 -57.40
N GLU A 614 -39.00 -32.10 -57.48
CA GLU A 614 -39.86 -31.58 -56.41
C GLU A 614 -41.04 -32.49 -56.08
N ARG A 615 -41.58 -33.20 -57.08
CA ARG A 615 -42.61 -34.23 -56.90
C ARG A 615 -42.06 -35.58 -56.41
N GLY A 616 -40.75 -35.68 -56.14
CA GLY A 616 -40.15 -36.92 -55.68
C GLY A 616 -39.75 -37.88 -56.80
N ASN A 617 -39.50 -37.38 -58.03
CA ASN A 617 -39.11 -38.21 -59.17
C ASN A 617 -37.64 -38.01 -59.55
N PRO A 618 -36.76 -39.03 -59.40
CA PRO A 618 -35.37 -38.91 -59.83
C PRO A 618 -35.29 -38.94 -61.36
N VAL A 619 -34.29 -38.23 -61.89
CA VAL A 619 -34.13 -38.05 -63.33
C VAL A 619 -32.76 -38.55 -63.76
N ILE A 620 -32.72 -39.56 -64.62
CA ILE A 620 -31.49 -40.08 -65.23
C ILE A 620 -31.17 -39.24 -66.46
N LEU A 621 -29.95 -38.71 -66.55
CA LEU A 621 -29.50 -37.87 -67.66
C LEU A 621 -28.68 -38.66 -68.68
N TRP A 622 -28.73 -38.25 -69.94
CA TRP A 622 -27.69 -38.53 -70.93
C TRP A 622 -27.04 -37.21 -71.29
N TRP A 623 -25.74 -37.07 -71.05
CA TRP A 623 -25.03 -35.81 -71.28
C TRP A 623 -23.52 -35.97 -71.47
N TYR A 624 -22.82 -34.85 -71.62
CA TYR A 624 -21.37 -34.84 -71.84
C TYR A 624 -20.58 -34.97 -70.52
N ASN A 625 -19.60 -35.86 -70.48
CA ASN A 625 -18.74 -36.05 -69.31
C ASN A 625 -17.81 -34.86 -69.00
N ARG A 626 -17.67 -33.89 -69.91
CA ARG A 626 -16.78 -32.71 -69.82
C ARG A 626 -15.30 -32.91 -70.14
N TYR A 627 -14.81 -34.14 -70.19
CA TYR A 627 -13.37 -34.42 -70.33
C TYR A 627 -12.98 -35.02 -71.69
N SER A 628 -13.86 -35.76 -72.36
CA SER A 628 -13.50 -36.43 -73.61
C SER A 628 -13.32 -35.45 -74.77
N GLN A 629 -12.09 -35.37 -75.28
CA GLN A 629 -11.73 -34.53 -76.42
C GLN A 629 -11.23 -35.37 -77.61
N PRO A 630 -11.51 -34.96 -78.86
CA PRO A 630 -12.43 -33.87 -79.23
C PRO A 630 -13.89 -34.27 -78.99
N LYS A 631 -14.75 -33.29 -78.67
CA LYS A 631 -16.21 -33.52 -78.64
C LYS A 631 -16.74 -33.86 -80.04
N GLY A 632 -17.68 -34.78 -80.13
CA GLY A 632 -18.37 -35.06 -81.39
C GLY A 632 -18.92 -36.48 -81.46
N THR A 633 -19.67 -36.73 -82.53
CA THR A 633 -20.13 -38.07 -82.88
C THR A 633 -18.98 -38.89 -83.49
N PHE A 634 -19.12 -40.20 -83.44
CA PHE A 634 -18.25 -41.14 -84.14
C PHE A 634 -19.06 -42.39 -84.54
N THR A 635 -18.55 -43.17 -85.48
CA THR A 635 -19.20 -44.41 -85.91
C THR A 635 -18.64 -45.57 -85.09
N LEU A 636 -19.53 -46.32 -84.43
CA LEU A 636 -19.20 -47.56 -83.73
C LEU A 636 -18.94 -48.69 -84.75
N SER A 637 -18.28 -49.77 -84.32
CA SER A 637 -18.00 -50.95 -85.16
C SER A 637 -19.25 -51.55 -85.81
N GLY A 638 -20.43 -51.41 -85.19
CA GLY A 638 -21.72 -51.80 -85.75
C GLY A 638 -22.34 -50.85 -86.79
N GLY A 639 -21.69 -49.74 -87.13
CA GLY A 639 -22.21 -48.73 -88.05
C GLY A 639 -23.14 -47.68 -87.42
N TYR A 640 -23.36 -47.73 -86.11
CA TYR A 640 -24.24 -46.79 -85.38
C TYR A 640 -23.49 -45.58 -84.82
N THR A 641 -24.21 -44.49 -84.60
CA THR A 641 -23.66 -43.26 -84.02
C THR A 641 -23.36 -43.44 -82.53
N GLY A 642 -22.10 -43.27 -82.13
CA GLY A 642 -21.67 -43.05 -80.77
C GLY A 642 -21.35 -41.57 -80.51
N TYR A 643 -21.34 -41.17 -79.24
CA TYR A 643 -21.03 -39.80 -78.81
C TYR A 643 -19.83 -39.79 -77.87
N LYS A 644 -18.77 -39.07 -78.24
CA LYS A 644 -17.54 -39.03 -77.44
C LYS A 644 -17.83 -38.39 -76.08
N GLY A 645 -17.52 -39.13 -75.02
CA GLY A 645 -17.77 -38.69 -73.65
C GLY A 645 -19.23 -38.71 -73.23
N MET A 646 -20.09 -39.50 -73.86
CA MET A 646 -21.42 -39.78 -73.34
C MET A 646 -21.32 -40.30 -71.89
N HIS A 647 -22.13 -39.74 -71.01
CA HIS A 647 -22.19 -40.11 -69.60
C HIS A 647 -23.62 -39.99 -69.07
N SER A 648 -23.93 -40.77 -68.05
CA SER A 648 -25.21 -40.70 -67.36
C SER A 648 -25.02 -40.49 -65.87
N GLU A 649 -25.83 -39.59 -65.33
CA GLU A 649 -25.88 -39.23 -63.92
C GLU A 649 -27.34 -39.10 -63.49
N VAL A 650 -27.62 -39.10 -62.18
CA VAL A 650 -28.99 -38.94 -61.65
C VAL A 650 -29.16 -37.61 -60.96
N VAL A 651 -30.07 -36.77 -61.43
CA VAL A 651 -30.47 -35.58 -60.68
C VAL A 651 -31.30 -36.00 -59.47
N ARG A 652 -30.80 -35.65 -58.29
CA ARG A 652 -31.46 -35.93 -57.01
C ARG A 652 -32.04 -34.69 -56.35
N GLY A 653 -31.69 -33.48 -56.79
CA GLY A 653 -32.13 -32.28 -56.10
C GLY A 653 -31.83 -30.98 -56.83
N PHE A 654 -32.33 -29.88 -56.28
CA PHE A 654 -31.99 -28.52 -56.69
C PHE A 654 -32.03 -27.54 -55.51
N THR A 655 -31.29 -26.43 -55.63
CA THR A 655 -31.48 -25.22 -54.82
C THR A 655 -32.22 -24.17 -55.64
N GLY A 656 -33.10 -23.39 -55.02
CA GLY A 656 -33.99 -22.41 -55.67
C GLY A 656 -35.45 -22.86 -55.63
N SER A 657 -36.31 -22.20 -56.40
CA SER A 657 -37.67 -22.68 -56.65
C SER A 657 -37.67 -23.64 -57.84
N SER A 658 -38.64 -24.55 -57.96
CA SER A 658 -38.76 -25.41 -59.14
C SER A 658 -39.04 -24.61 -60.43
N SER A 659 -39.64 -23.42 -60.33
CA SER A 659 -39.79 -22.48 -61.44
C SER A 659 -38.45 -21.89 -61.90
N TYR A 660 -37.49 -21.72 -60.99
CA TYR A 660 -36.17 -21.16 -61.25
C TYR A 660 -35.07 -21.83 -60.40
N PRO A 661 -34.68 -23.08 -60.73
CA PRO A 661 -33.59 -23.75 -60.03
C PRO A 661 -32.27 -23.04 -60.32
N ILE A 662 -31.53 -22.69 -59.26
CA ILE A 662 -30.24 -21.98 -59.34
C ILE A 662 -29.05 -22.96 -59.33
N LYS A 663 -29.17 -24.08 -58.62
CA LYS A 663 -28.16 -25.16 -58.59
C LYS A 663 -28.84 -26.53 -58.66
N LEU A 664 -28.16 -27.51 -59.25
CA LEU A 664 -28.65 -28.87 -59.41
C LEU A 664 -27.73 -29.85 -58.67
N LEU A 665 -28.32 -30.75 -57.90
CA LEU A 665 -27.64 -31.77 -57.12
C LEU A 665 -27.71 -33.10 -57.88
N VAL A 666 -26.56 -33.68 -58.21
CA VAL A 666 -26.47 -34.83 -59.13
C VAL A 666 -25.57 -35.93 -58.56
N ASN A 667 -25.97 -37.19 -58.70
CA ASN A 667 -25.16 -38.37 -58.38
C ASN A 667 -24.45 -38.86 -59.65
N ASP A 668 -23.13 -38.79 -59.65
CA ASP A 668 -22.26 -39.24 -60.72
C ASP A 668 -21.70 -40.64 -60.39
N PRO A 669 -21.86 -41.65 -61.26
CA PRO A 669 -21.31 -43.00 -61.06
C PRO A 669 -19.79 -43.10 -60.87
N TRP A 670 -19.02 -42.08 -61.27
CA TRP A 670 -17.56 -42.02 -61.15
C TRP A 670 -17.14 -41.07 -60.05
N ARG A 671 -17.78 -39.91 -59.99
CA ARG A 671 -17.32 -38.75 -59.20
C ARG A 671 -18.08 -38.58 -57.89
N GLY A 672 -19.11 -39.37 -57.65
CA GLY A 672 -19.95 -39.23 -56.46
C GLY A 672 -20.94 -38.08 -56.59
N GLN A 673 -21.28 -37.47 -55.46
CA GLN A 673 -22.28 -36.42 -55.40
C GLN A 673 -21.69 -35.06 -55.80
N LEU A 674 -22.26 -34.44 -56.84
CA LEU A 674 -21.84 -33.17 -57.41
C LEU A 674 -22.96 -32.12 -57.35
N VAL A 675 -22.56 -30.85 -57.42
CA VAL A 675 -23.47 -29.69 -57.53
C VAL A 675 -23.06 -28.86 -58.74
N TYR A 676 -24.03 -28.55 -59.60
CA TYR A 676 -23.80 -27.76 -60.80
C TYR A 676 -24.62 -26.47 -60.77
N ASP A 677 -23.97 -25.36 -61.12
CA ASP A 677 -24.70 -24.12 -61.40
C ASP A 677 -25.56 -24.26 -62.65
N ARG A 678 -26.70 -23.56 -62.66
CA ARG A 678 -27.72 -23.60 -63.73
C ARG A 678 -27.13 -23.56 -65.15
N ALA A 679 -26.24 -22.60 -65.42
CA ALA A 679 -25.69 -22.39 -66.75
C ALA A 679 -24.81 -23.57 -67.21
N LEU A 680 -23.95 -24.07 -66.33
CA LEU A 680 -23.06 -25.19 -66.63
C LEU A 680 -23.85 -26.50 -66.82
N PHE A 681 -24.87 -26.73 -65.98
CA PHE A 681 -25.76 -27.87 -66.10
C PHE A 681 -26.42 -27.90 -67.49
N LEU A 682 -27.04 -26.79 -67.90
CA LEU A 682 -27.71 -26.66 -69.19
C LEU A 682 -26.73 -26.88 -70.36
N ALA A 683 -25.55 -26.25 -70.32
CA ALA A 683 -24.55 -26.42 -71.38
C ALA A 683 -24.05 -27.86 -71.51
N THR A 684 -23.96 -28.59 -70.39
CA THR A 684 -23.54 -29.99 -70.38
C THR A 684 -24.62 -30.91 -70.93
N TRP A 685 -25.87 -30.67 -70.53
CA TRP A 685 -27.05 -31.45 -70.94
C TRP A 685 -27.44 -31.25 -72.41
N ALA A 686 -27.19 -30.05 -72.96
CA ALA A 686 -27.45 -29.71 -74.36
C ALA A 686 -26.74 -30.64 -75.35
N TYR A 687 -25.59 -31.21 -74.98
CA TYR A 687 -24.81 -32.10 -75.84
C TYR A 687 -25.60 -33.32 -76.34
N PHE A 688 -26.57 -33.78 -75.54
CA PHE A 688 -27.46 -34.88 -75.90
C PHE A 688 -28.91 -34.41 -76.05
N ASN A 689 -29.11 -33.21 -76.61
CA ASN A 689 -30.43 -32.61 -76.84
C ASN A 689 -31.33 -32.65 -75.59
N TYR A 690 -30.77 -32.36 -74.41
CA TYR A 690 -31.52 -32.36 -73.15
C TYR A 690 -32.29 -33.67 -72.88
N THR A 691 -31.64 -34.80 -73.17
CA THR A 691 -32.25 -36.13 -73.04
C THR A 691 -32.19 -36.63 -71.60
N ALA A 692 -33.32 -37.16 -71.10
CA ALA A 692 -33.41 -37.74 -69.78
C ALA A 692 -34.52 -38.79 -69.69
N ILE A 693 -34.49 -39.60 -68.63
CA ILE A 693 -35.58 -40.48 -68.23
C ILE A 693 -36.03 -40.06 -66.82
N VAL A 694 -37.32 -39.73 -66.68
CA VAL A 694 -37.96 -39.50 -65.37
C VAL A 694 -38.51 -40.83 -64.88
N VAL A 695 -38.16 -41.23 -63.65
CA VAL A 695 -38.63 -42.50 -63.05
C VAL A 695 -39.70 -42.18 -62.01
N TYR A 696 -40.90 -42.75 -62.16
CA TYR A 696 -42.03 -42.52 -61.26
C TYR A 696 -42.14 -43.62 -60.18
N PRO A 697 -42.94 -43.41 -59.12
CA PRO A 697 -43.25 -44.44 -58.13
C PRO A 697 -43.96 -45.67 -58.71
#